data_AF-A0A6S7FL17-F1
#
_entry.id   AF-A0A6S7FL17-F1
#
_cell.length_a   1.000
_cell.length_b   1.000
_cell.length_c   1.000
_cell.angle_alpha   90.00
_cell.angle_beta   90.00
_cell.angle_gamma   90.00
#
_symmetry.space_group_name_H-M   'P 1'
#
loop_
_entity.id
_entity.type
_entity.pdbx_description
1 polymer ?
#
loop_
_entity_poly.entity_id
_entity_poly.type
_entity_poly.pdbx_seq_one_letter_code
_entity_poly.pdbx_strand_id
1 'polypeptide(L)'
;MGIPDYDLMFDLLDTKMCGYLTIDELQDFQTQVYFAPLDLRQIEAAVHLVCGKNSQLKCSKEYFGNVVEEIGRRVLLEESIAWDFKCLDVLGCGRISLSSALLLFKCVHGQQFSLDIWNRFVSSRLTSYDDVSFDEIKLWLCAVPSGDLSNDNDFDNEREKLENQGGEKLHEDWSFLEKLQEDSSLLAQREAARNNESSLLKQKSRKRLRRLEKEGINAILFDQESDAEDDETRKGRQQIGASDLVALLKSKYESLREKLLLEQLEHDIGEGMWQAMSEGEQEERLIHSKLRERRLSSSHEGSVTHSHTAGSVPMEYRRNLLALLGSSRINHEDVLDEENKRREMLENEGKTDSEIHNILLKEWQEKLQGNVDSDKMLNDLCLRYQSEKNTLKSRLRGEREMMTVTQRMQEYKLMFREYLKSSLENSFESACLVVGVAETVANGNEIDRFHLGKELQHILADRLVTERRGHRLPKEIKHAELEYHQHETGLVELYEDVIKALERKHRAEMEIMVHMLQGKDASQTRADVRKMTNEERENQFVVLKTQRQGWRNRSSEDKLASKSFHFKLLQEAVSTVYVNQRLEMKEPGADKDIAVSLLAKLLHQQELDAETLLAVRDQTSDELLRIRQEQEQMYHEEWLDNLSAVVLGSSDVTRLEDDIIKLLEAKYDSIRHKVFEEALRDQKGSNEWENTPVSERYNLVTKAKVDEKKYRLQKRFSGAVKLLGDGFTNSDKLMSYLGENRQLFIENLKTVLEKRKSRLSEGLEIENENYGIEEKNLKSSGNLWKDLDERYKNEKRLLVKWLQEGGSGPREVNDTTVRLQQQKRLTEQEPNMLCALLMLGLCERHRRTENERLSQDDTRRHLLAEEQFDLARLSGNKDVKEIEDAEPNKDVLNEWMDAVLREMERKHRMEQRFLSLLLLDNALDDLRGEAREISEDERQKRLMELKDERDALDLDEKGDQDMNHTILEMACAFKIESRRFRLKSSQKERRVTDDTIFVSMVTDLRKRHSDECEEMLEKILDMSKEELAAVRMKEIQTYKSEHVENVAAVLLCYDGLGTNDEILRALENKYDALRDKLLLEALRKQLGEDEWQRLSERERQLRLMKMKLEAKRLQRENKLDELARLLGDGFAADVNLRKLLGENREKYEQQLRERLARRRERLAKGLPPDDDDEDLDDIESLDGKSLLESLDRRY
;
A
#
# COMPACT_ATOMS: atom_id res chain seq x y z
N MET A 1 58.63 59.34 52.81
CA MET A 1 57.40 60.17 52.84
C MET A 1 57.19 60.58 54.28
N GLY A 2 56.77 61.84 54.54
CA GLY A 2 56.71 62.42 55.88
C GLY A 2 55.81 61.63 56.83
N ILE A 3 56.11 61.69 58.14
CA ILE A 3 55.29 61.09 59.20
C ILE A 3 53.84 61.61 59.03
N PRO A 4 52.82 60.74 58.90
CA PRO A 4 51.43 61.18 58.84
C PRO A 4 51.07 61.94 60.12
N ASP A 5 50.45 63.11 59.99
CA ASP A 5 49.90 63.84 61.13
C ASP A 5 48.55 63.19 61.51
N TYR A 6 48.63 62.13 62.33
CA TYR A 6 47.47 61.35 62.75
C TYR A 6 46.44 62.17 63.54
N ASP A 7 46.86 63.26 64.19
CA ASP A 7 45.95 64.14 64.94
C ASP A 7 45.03 64.93 64.02
N LEU A 8 45.57 65.45 62.91
CA LEU A 8 44.78 66.13 61.87
C LEU A 8 43.84 65.15 61.17
N MET A 9 44.29 63.92 60.93
CA MET A 9 43.48 62.88 60.28
C MET A 9 42.32 62.42 61.17
N PHE A 10 42.53 62.29 62.49
CA PHE A 10 41.47 61.98 63.45
C PHE A 10 40.39 63.06 63.46
N ASP A 11 40.79 64.34 63.48
CA ASP A 11 39.85 65.47 63.51
C ASP A 11 39.01 65.59 62.22
N LEU A 12 39.55 65.13 61.08
CA LEU A 12 38.80 65.06 59.81
C LEU A 12 37.76 63.93 59.79
N LEU A 13 38.03 62.83 60.52
CA LEU A 13 37.15 61.66 60.58
C LEU A 13 36.08 61.78 61.68
N ASP A 14 36.38 62.46 62.80
CA ASP A 14 35.44 62.75 63.89
C ASP A 14 34.52 63.93 63.53
N THR A 15 33.74 63.77 62.46
CA THR A 15 32.80 64.80 61.95
C THR A 15 31.73 65.21 62.97
N LYS A 16 31.52 64.39 64.01
CA LYS A 16 30.55 64.62 65.09
C LYS A 16 31.18 65.21 66.36
N MET A 17 32.51 65.42 66.39
CA MET A 17 33.27 65.94 67.54
C MET A 17 33.01 65.17 68.84
N CYS A 18 32.87 63.85 68.74
CA CYS A 18 32.53 62.97 69.87
C CYS A 18 33.77 62.57 70.70
N GLY A 19 34.99 62.85 70.21
CA GLY A 19 36.25 62.52 70.86
C GLY A 19 36.67 61.05 70.71
N TYR A 20 35.94 60.28 69.91
CA TYR A 20 36.23 58.89 69.58
C TYR A 20 35.69 58.53 68.20
N LEU A 21 36.33 57.58 67.52
CA LEU A 21 35.87 56.99 66.27
C LEU A 21 35.23 55.62 66.52
N THR A 22 34.16 55.34 65.79
CA THR A 22 33.52 54.02 65.74
C THR A 22 34.20 53.10 64.72
N ILE A 23 33.93 51.79 64.79
CA ILE A 23 34.49 50.81 63.83
C ILE A 23 34.07 51.14 62.40
N ASP A 24 32.82 51.56 62.19
CA ASP A 24 32.30 51.91 60.88
C ASP A 24 33.06 53.11 60.29
N GLU A 25 33.31 54.13 61.10
CA GLU A 25 34.11 55.32 60.71
C GLU A 25 35.58 54.95 60.44
N LEU A 26 36.14 53.95 61.13
CA LEU A 26 37.48 53.39 60.86
C LEU A 26 37.53 52.53 59.59
N GLN A 27 36.46 51.78 59.29
CA GLN A 27 36.35 50.97 58.07
C GLN A 27 36.19 51.86 56.83
N ASP A 28 35.38 52.92 56.92
CA ASP A 28 35.24 53.92 55.86
C ASP A 28 36.59 54.56 55.53
N PHE A 29 37.36 54.93 56.56
CA PHE A 29 38.71 55.45 56.39
C PHE A 29 39.66 54.42 55.75
N GLN A 30 39.68 53.19 56.25
CA GLN A 30 40.52 52.11 55.72
C GLN A 30 40.20 51.82 54.24
N THR A 31 38.92 51.76 53.88
CA THR A 31 38.47 51.49 52.51
C THR A 31 38.90 52.60 51.54
N GLN A 32 38.92 53.86 52.00
CA GLN A 32 39.42 54.99 51.20
C GLN A 32 40.94 54.95 50.99
N VAL A 33 41.71 54.38 51.93
CA VAL A 33 43.17 54.33 51.86
C VAL A 33 43.67 53.12 51.06
N TYR A 34 43.08 51.94 51.27
CA TYR A 34 43.57 50.67 50.70
C TYR A 34 42.73 50.14 49.54
N PHE A 35 41.62 50.79 49.18
CA PHE A 35 40.73 50.43 48.06
C PHE A 35 40.14 49.00 48.11
N ALA A 36 40.35 48.26 49.20
CA ALA A 36 39.78 46.94 49.48
C ALA A 36 39.29 46.91 50.94
N PRO A 37 38.03 46.51 51.19
CA PRO A 37 37.48 46.48 52.55
C PRO A 37 38.06 45.31 53.34
N LEU A 38 38.66 45.61 54.49
CA LEU A 38 39.05 44.58 55.47
C LEU A 38 37.80 44.06 56.20
N ASP A 39 37.80 42.79 56.60
CA ASP A 39 36.72 42.20 57.42
C ASP A 39 36.54 43.01 58.72
N LEU A 40 35.30 43.38 59.03
CA LEU A 40 34.93 44.14 60.23
C LEU A 40 35.52 43.52 61.50
N ARG A 41 35.58 42.19 61.56
CA ARG A 41 36.15 41.45 62.70
C ARG A 41 37.65 41.71 62.91
N GLN A 42 38.38 42.04 61.85
CA GLN A 42 39.81 42.40 61.96
C GLN A 42 40.00 43.81 62.51
N ILE A 43 39.11 44.74 62.14
CA ILE A 43 39.11 46.12 62.65
C ILE A 43 38.71 46.12 64.13
N GLU A 44 37.69 45.34 64.50
CA GLU A 44 37.33 45.06 65.89
C GLU A 44 38.50 44.50 66.69
N ALA A 45 39.21 43.51 66.14
CA ALA A 45 40.37 42.91 66.78
C ALA A 45 41.54 43.90 66.94
N ALA A 46 41.77 44.79 65.97
CA ALA A 46 42.78 45.85 66.06
C ALA A 46 42.46 46.86 67.17
N VAL A 47 41.20 47.33 67.24
CA VAL A 47 40.74 48.24 68.30
C VAL A 47 40.83 47.56 69.68
N HIS A 48 40.44 46.28 69.78
CA HIS A 48 40.57 45.54 71.03
C HIS A 48 42.02 45.32 71.47
N LEU A 49 42.95 45.15 70.54
CA LEU A 49 44.37 44.97 70.86
C LEU A 49 44.99 46.28 71.39
N VAL A 50 44.70 47.41 70.75
CA VAL A 50 45.35 48.70 71.06
C VAL A 50 44.62 49.48 72.15
N CYS A 51 43.29 49.55 72.10
CA CYS A 51 42.45 50.31 73.06
C CYS A 51 41.97 49.45 74.24
N GLY A 52 42.21 48.14 74.20
CA GLY A 52 41.80 47.18 75.23
C GLY A 52 40.33 46.75 75.14
N LYS A 53 39.99 45.61 75.76
CA LYS A 53 38.63 45.02 75.70
C LYS A 53 37.53 45.87 76.34
N ASN A 54 37.90 46.78 77.25
CA ASN A 54 36.96 47.66 77.97
C ASN A 54 36.59 48.93 77.18
N SER A 55 37.18 49.16 76.00
CA SER A 55 36.97 50.35 75.17
C SER A 55 35.60 50.41 74.44
N GLN A 56 34.76 49.37 74.57
CA GLN A 56 33.46 49.26 73.88
C GLN A 56 33.56 49.53 72.36
N LEU A 57 34.66 49.10 71.73
CA LEU A 57 34.91 49.25 70.30
C LEU A 57 35.02 50.72 69.82
N LYS A 58 35.46 51.61 70.71
CA LYS A 58 35.69 53.03 70.41
C LYS A 58 37.17 53.36 70.44
N CYS A 59 37.65 54.07 69.42
CA CYS A 59 39.04 54.52 69.33
C CYS A 59 39.14 55.99 69.73
N SER A 60 39.80 56.32 70.84
CA SER A 60 40.08 57.71 71.20
C SER A 60 41.29 58.26 70.43
N LYS A 61 41.42 59.58 70.40
CA LYS A 61 42.46 60.29 69.65
C LYS A 61 43.89 59.82 69.99
N GLU A 62 44.16 59.55 71.27
CA GLU A 62 45.48 59.11 71.76
C GLU A 62 45.93 57.76 71.18
N TYR A 63 44.99 56.86 70.87
CA TYR A 63 45.29 55.52 70.36
C TYR A 63 45.12 55.39 68.85
N PHE A 64 44.63 56.44 68.17
CA PHE A 64 44.27 56.39 66.76
C PHE A 64 45.44 56.03 65.85
N GLY A 65 46.60 56.68 66.00
CA GLY A 65 47.79 56.35 65.21
C GLY A 65 48.19 54.88 65.34
N ASN A 66 48.19 54.34 66.56
CA ASN A 66 48.52 52.95 66.83
C ASN A 66 47.47 51.97 66.27
N VAL A 67 46.17 52.34 66.31
CA VAL A 67 45.09 51.54 65.70
C VAL A 67 45.22 51.51 64.18
N VAL A 68 45.53 52.64 63.54
CA VAL A 68 45.73 52.71 62.09
C VAL A 68 46.96 51.90 61.66
N GLU A 69 48.06 51.95 62.41
CA GLU A 69 49.25 51.13 62.15
C GLU A 69 48.95 49.63 62.30
N GLU A 70 48.16 49.23 63.30
CA GLU A 70 47.76 47.84 63.49
C GLU A 70 46.77 47.36 62.41
N ILE A 71 45.84 48.20 61.96
CA ILE A 71 44.97 47.92 60.81
C ILE A 71 45.82 47.74 59.55
N GLY A 72 46.77 48.66 59.30
CA GLY A 72 47.69 48.57 58.17
C GLY A 72 48.55 47.30 58.20
N ARG A 73 49.02 46.87 59.39
CA ARG A 73 49.71 45.60 59.58
C ARG A 73 48.82 44.41 59.18
N ARG A 74 47.55 44.40 59.61
CA ARG A 74 46.59 43.32 59.31
C ARG A 74 46.23 43.24 57.83
N VAL A 75 46.08 44.36 57.14
CA VAL A 75 45.83 44.39 55.69
C VAL A 75 46.97 43.73 54.93
N LEU A 76 48.22 44.14 55.20
CA LEU A 76 49.40 43.57 54.53
C LEU A 76 49.59 42.08 54.85
N LEU A 77 49.31 41.69 56.10
CA LEU A 77 49.42 40.30 56.53
C LEU A 77 48.35 39.43 55.87
N GLU A 78 47.09 39.88 55.84
CA GLU A 78 45.98 39.14 55.20
C GLU A 78 46.22 38.94 53.70
N GLU A 79 46.73 39.96 52.99
CA GLU A 79 47.14 39.84 51.59
C GLU A 79 48.24 38.78 51.41
N SER A 80 49.27 38.79 52.25
CA SER A 80 50.36 37.79 52.20
C SER A 80 49.84 36.37 52.48
N ILE A 81 49.03 36.21 53.53
CA ILE A 81 48.48 34.91 53.92
C ILE A 81 47.53 34.38 52.86
N ALA A 82 46.76 35.23 52.19
CA ALA A 82 45.87 34.82 51.09
C ALA A 82 46.65 34.17 49.94
N TRP A 83 47.85 34.67 49.63
CA TRP A 83 48.74 34.03 48.65
C TRP A 83 49.30 32.70 49.17
N ASP A 84 49.76 32.65 50.41
CA ASP A 84 50.29 31.42 51.01
C ASP A 84 49.22 30.32 51.12
N PHE A 85 47.98 30.69 51.45
CA PHE A 85 46.82 29.79 51.47
C PHE A 85 46.52 29.23 50.08
N LYS A 86 46.51 30.08 49.04
CA LYS A 86 46.32 29.63 47.65
C LYS A 86 47.44 28.71 47.16
N CYS A 87 48.67 28.90 47.64
CA CYS A 87 49.77 27.99 47.33
C CYS A 87 49.60 26.61 47.96
N LEU A 88 48.93 26.52 49.12
CA LEU A 88 48.64 25.26 49.81
C LEU A 88 47.37 24.58 49.28
N ASP A 89 46.44 25.33 48.69
CA ASP A 89 45.26 24.82 47.98
C ASP A 89 45.61 24.38 46.55
N VAL A 90 46.28 23.23 46.43
CA VAL A 90 46.70 22.66 45.13
C VAL A 90 45.51 22.36 44.20
N LEU A 91 44.33 22.07 44.78
CA LEU A 91 43.12 21.71 44.03
C LEU A 91 42.28 22.92 43.61
N GLY A 92 42.54 24.10 44.16
CA GLY A 92 41.80 25.33 43.90
C GLY A 92 40.35 25.30 44.43
N CYS A 93 40.07 24.49 45.45
CA CYS A 93 38.73 24.31 46.00
C CYS A 93 38.38 25.31 47.12
N GLY A 94 39.29 26.24 47.44
CA GLY A 94 39.15 27.23 48.50
C GLY A 94 39.33 26.65 49.91
N ARG A 95 39.90 25.44 50.03
CA ARG A 95 40.09 24.71 51.29
C ARG A 95 41.47 24.06 51.36
N ILE A 96 42.06 24.03 52.55
CA ILE A 96 43.33 23.34 52.81
C ILE A 96 43.18 22.31 53.93
N SER A 97 43.98 21.25 53.88
CA SER A 97 43.98 20.23 54.93
C SER A 97 44.36 20.83 56.30
N LEU A 98 43.90 20.21 57.38
CA LEU A 98 44.29 20.59 58.75
C LEU A 98 45.81 20.58 58.98
N SER A 99 46.53 19.64 58.36
CA SER A 99 48.00 19.60 58.40
C SER A 99 48.64 20.81 57.71
N SER A 100 48.10 21.19 56.55
CA SER A 100 48.54 22.38 55.81
C SER A 100 48.19 23.68 56.54
N ALA A 101 47.04 23.72 57.21
CA ALA A 101 46.63 24.83 58.06
C ALA A 101 47.55 24.99 59.28
N LEU A 102 47.90 23.90 59.97
CA LEU A 102 48.86 23.91 61.09
C LEU A 102 50.24 24.43 60.64
N LEU A 103 50.70 24.02 59.46
CA LEU A 103 51.93 24.53 58.85
C LEU A 103 51.83 26.04 58.60
N LEU A 104 50.72 26.53 58.05
CA LEU A 104 50.48 27.95 57.80
C LEU A 104 50.52 28.76 59.11
N PHE A 105 49.93 28.25 60.20
CA PHE A 105 50.02 28.86 61.53
C PHE A 105 51.47 28.99 62.03
N LYS A 106 52.30 27.95 61.88
CA LYS A 106 53.72 27.98 62.26
C LYS A 106 54.52 28.95 61.39
N CYS A 107 54.24 29.00 60.08
CA CYS A 107 54.92 29.91 59.15
C CYS A 107 54.61 31.38 59.44
N VAL A 108 53.34 31.72 59.71
CA VAL A 108 52.90 33.10 59.94
C VAL A 108 53.30 33.60 61.33
N HIS A 109 53.15 32.78 62.37
CA HIS A 109 53.49 33.18 63.74
C HIS A 109 54.97 32.99 64.10
N GLY A 110 55.72 32.26 63.28
CA GLY A 110 57.17 32.08 63.42
C GLY A 110 57.58 31.57 64.80
N GLN A 111 58.50 32.30 65.45
CA GLN A 111 59.00 31.97 66.78
C GLN A 111 57.97 32.16 67.90
N GLN A 112 56.86 32.85 67.65
CA GLN A 112 55.79 33.09 68.63
C GLN A 112 54.65 32.06 68.53
N PHE A 113 54.77 31.06 67.66
CA PHE A 113 53.76 30.03 67.51
C PHE A 113 53.56 29.25 68.83
N SER A 114 52.30 29.09 69.21
CA SER A 114 51.88 28.31 70.38
C SER A 114 50.78 27.33 69.98
N LEU A 115 50.90 26.09 70.45
CA LEU A 115 49.88 25.06 70.26
C LEU A 115 48.55 25.43 70.95
N ASP A 116 48.56 26.31 71.94
CA ASP A 116 47.34 26.77 72.60
C ASP A 116 46.43 27.55 71.64
N ILE A 117 47.01 28.32 70.72
CA ILE A 117 46.26 29.10 69.72
C ILE A 117 45.69 28.16 68.67
N TRP A 118 46.50 27.19 68.21
CA TRP A 118 46.05 26.15 67.30
C TRP A 118 44.89 25.33 67.91
N ASN A 119 45.02 24.89 69.15
CA ASN A 119 43.98 24.12 69.83
C ASN A 119 42.71 24.95 70.07
N ARG A 120 42.83 26.25 70.34
CA ARG A 120 41.68 27.17 70.41
C ARG A 120 41.00 27.34 69.05
N PHE A 121 41.78 27.45 67.97
CA PHE A 121 41.25 27.48 66.61
C PHE A 121 40.48 26.20 66.31
N VAL A 122 41.09 25.02 66.49
CA VAL A 122 40.44 23.71 66.24
C VAL A 122 39.19 23.54 67.10
N SER A 123 39.23 23.93 68.37
CA SER A 123 38.08 23.84 69.29
C SER A 123 36.95 24.82 68.98
N SER A 124 37.23 25.89 68.22
CA SER A 124 36.21 26.86 67.79
C SER A 124 35.37 26.38 66.60
N ARG A 125 35.77 25.26 65.95
CA ARG A 125 35.12 24.73 64.75
C ARG A 125 33.98 23.78 65.11
N LEU A 126 32.91 23.82 64.31
CA LEU A 126 31.76 22.90 64.42
C LEU A 126 32.17 21.44 64.15
N THR A 127 33.07 21.25 63.18
CA THR A 127 33.70 19.97 62.85
C THR A 127 35.22 20.15 62.95
N SER A 128 35.81 19.63 64.01
CA SER A 128 37.23 19.80 64.33
C SER A 128 38.19 19.18 63.31
N TYR A 129 37.68 18.31 62.42
CA TYR A 129 38.48 17.44 61.55
C TYR A 129 38.27 17.66 60.05
N ASP A 130 37.52 18.69 59.65
CA ASP A 130 37.29 19.02 58.23
C ASP A 130 38.36 19.96 57.69
N ASP A 131 38.49 20.04 56.36
CA ASP A 131 39.36 21.00 55.69
C ASP A 131 39.01 22.44 56.05
N VAL A 132 40.03 23.28 56.12
CA VAL A 132 39.97 24.66 56.62
C VAL A 132 39.79 25.62 55.45
N SER A 133 38.78 26.49 55.55
CA SER A 133 38.59 27.60 54.61
C SER A 133 39.41 28.83 55.00
N PHE A 134 39.70 29.71 54.03
CA PHE A 134 40.45 30.94 54.29
C PHE A 134 39.70 31.89 55.26
N ASP A 135 38.37 31.94 55.16
CA ASP A 135 37.53 32.78 56.03
C ASP A 135 37.56 32.34 57.50
N GLU A 136 37.75 31.04 57.77
CA GLU A 136 37.87 30.50 59.13
C GLU A 136 39.21 30.88 59.78
N ILE A 137 40.29 30.91 59.00
CA ILE A 137 41.66 30.98 59.54
C ILE A 137 42.25 32.41 59.55
N LYS A 138 41.78 33.29 58.65
CA LYS A 138 42.35 34.65 58.45
C LYS A 138 42.38 35.52 59.71
N LEU A 139 41.36 35.43 60.57
CA LEU A 139 41.32 36.19 61.83
C LEU A 139 42.41 35.74 62.81
N TRP A 140 42.62 34.43 62.90
CA TRP A 140 43.56 33.81 63.84
C TRP A 140 45.00 34.05 63.43
N LEU A 141 45.30 33.97 62.14
CA LEU A 141 46.64 34.22 61.61
C LEU A 141 47.04 35.70 61.72
N CYS A 142 46.07 36.63 61.60
CA CYS A 142 46.31 38.06 61.78
C CYS A 142 46.43 38.50 63.25
N ALA A 143 46.00 37.67 64.20
CA ALA A 143 46.10 37.96 65.61
C ALA A 143 47.53 37.74 66.15
N VAL A 144 47.91 38.51 67.17
CA VAL A 144 49.17 38.27 67.90
C VAL A 144 49.03 37.01 68.73
N PRO A 145 49.95 36.04 68.60
CA PRO A 145 49.93 34.82 69.40
C PRO A 145 49.89 35.07 70.91
N SER A 146 49.04 34.34 71.64
CA SER A 146 49.02 34.33 73.10
C SER A 146 49.09 32.89 73.63
N GLY A 147 50.10 32.59 74.46
CA GLY A 147 50.33 31.25 75.03
C GLY A 147 51.81 30.96 75.29
N ASP A 148 52.09 29.78 75.84
CA ASP A 148 53.46 29.29 76.01
C ASP A 148 54.07 28.88 74.66
N LEU A 149 55.36 29.15 74.45
CA LEU A 149 56.06 28.86 73.20
C LEU A 149 56.09 27.35 72.93
N SER A 150 55.68 26.94 71.72
CA SER A 150 55.74 25.53 71.32
C SER A 150 57.17 25.15 70.91
N ASN A 151 57.67 24.04 71.44
CA ASN A 151 58.90 23.41 70.93
C ASN A 151 58.62 22.70 69.60
N ASP A 152 59.66 22.54 68.77
CA ASP A 152 59.52 21.92 67.44
C ASP A 152 59.10 20.44 67.53
N ASN A 153 59.52 19.71 68.59
CA ASN A 153 59.06 18.33 68.82
C ASN A 153 57.54 18.24 69.06
N ASP A 154 56.95 19.22 69.73
CA ASP A 154 55.51 19.21 70.03
C ASP A 154 54.70 19.54 68.76
N PHE A 155 55.24 20.40 67.89
CA PHE A 155 54.68 20.68 66.57
C PHE A 155 54.72 19.45 65.65
N ASP A 156 55.87 18.78 65.57
CA ASP A 156 56.05 17.60 64.72
C ASP A 156 55.14 16.45 65.17
N ASN A 157 55.00 16.23 66.48
CA ASN A 157 54.07 15.25 67.04
C ASN A 157 52.61 15.54 66.68
N GLU A 158 52.19 16.81 66.71
CA GLU A 158 50.81 17.20 66.38
C GLU A 158 50.55 17.11 64.88
N ARG A 159 51.54 17.48 64.06
CA ARG A 159 51.49 17.31 62.61
C ARG A 159 51.38 15.84 62.22
N GLU A 160 52.18 14.96 62.82
CA GLU A 160 52.15 13.52 62.54
C GLU A 160 50.80 12.90 62.91
N LYS A 161 50.18 13.33 64.03
CA LYS A 161 48.81 12.90 64.38
C LYS A 161 47.79 13.30 63.33
N LEU A 162 47.85 14.53 62.82
CA LEU A 162 46.91 15.03 61.81
C LEU A 162 47.10 14.34 60.45
N GLU A 163 48.34 14.07 60.06
CA GLU A 163 48.66 13.32 58.83
C GLU A 163 48.19 11.86 58.93
N ASN A 164 48.41 11.19 60.07
CA ASN A 164 47.95 9.82 60.29
C ASN A 164 46.41 9.70 60.30
N GLN A 165 45.71 10.63 60.95
CA GLN A 165 44.24 10.64 60.98
C GLN A 165 43.63 10.98 59.61
N GLY A 166 44.28 11.82 58.80
CA GLY A 166 43.90 12.07 57.41
C GLY A 166 44.08 10.82 56.53
N GLY A 167 45.17 10.08 56.73
CA GLY A 167 45.44 8.82 56.05
C GLY A 167 44.43 7.71 56.41
N GLU A 168 44.06 7.58 57.69
CA GLU A 168 43.08 6.60 58.15
C GLU A 168 41.69 6.85 57.55
N LYS A 169 41.21 8.10 57.52
CA LYS A 169 39.93 8.44 56.86
C LYS A 169 39.94 8.14 55.37
N LEU A 170 41.01 8.52 54.66
CA LEU A 170 41.14 8.21 53.23
C LEU A 170 41.14 6.70 53.01
N HIS A 171 41.76 5.92 53.90
CA HIS A 171 41.74 4.47 53.82
C HIS A 171 40.35 3.88 54.15
N GLU A 172 39.63 4.44 55.12
CA GLU A 172 38.25 4.04 55.45
C GLU A 172 37.28 4.35 54.31
N ASP A 173 37.36 5.55 53.70
CA ASP A 173 36.56 5.95 52.55
C ASP A 173 36.87 5.09 51.32
N TRP A 174 38.15 4.80 51.09
CA TRP A 174 38.57 3.92 50.00
C TRP A 174 38.16 2.46 50.24
N SER A 175 38.29 1.95 51.47
CA SER A 175 37.80 0.61 51.85
C SER A 175 36.28 0.52 51.79
N PHE A 176 35.54 1.59 52.08
CA PHE A 176 34.09 1.64 51.94
C PHE A 176 33.66 1.64 50.47
N LEU A 177 34.34 2.40 49.61
CA LEU A 177 34.11 2.39 48.16
C LEU A 177 34.47 1.04 47.52
N GLU A 178 35.60 0.45 47.92
CA GLU A 178 36.03 -0.88 47.48
C GLU A 178 35.00 -1.95 47.89
N LYS A 179 34.51 -1.93 49.13
CA LYS A 179 33.42 -2.81 49.58
C LYS A 179 32.13 -2.61 48.80
N LEU A 180 31.76 -1.38 48.45
CA LEU A 180 30.57 -1.10 47.64
C LEU A 180 30.70 -1.65 46.21
N GLN A 181 31.91 -1.60 45.64
CA GLN A 181 32.22 -2.07 44.29
C GLN A 181 32.40 -3.60 44.23
N GLU A 182 32.97 -4.20 45.28
CA GLU A 182 33.03 -5.65 45.50
C GLU A 182 31.62 -6.22 45.74
N ASP A 183 30.79 -5.57 46.57
CA ASP A 183 29.41 -5.99 46.80
C ASP A 183 28.57 -5.89 45.51
N SER A 184 28.77 -4.87 44.68
CA SER A 184 28.04 -4.74 43.41
C SER A 184 28.48 -5.76 42.36
N SER A 185 29.77 -6.05 42.25
CA SER A 185 30.32 -7.05 41.32
C SER A 185 29.98 -8.49 41.75
N LEU A 186 30.05 -8.79 43.05
CA LEU A 186 29.59 -10.07 43.61
C LEU A 186 28.07 -10.25 43.45
N LEU A 187 27.28 -9.19 43.62
CA LEU A 187 25.85 -9.23 43.35
C LEU A 187 25.55 -9.45 41.85
N ALA A 188 26.30 -8.81 40.95
CA ALA A 188 26.17 -9.01 39.51
C ALA A 188 26.52 -10.44 39.10
N GLN A 189 27.61 -11.01 39.62
CA GLN A 189 28.00 -12.40 39.39
C GLN A 189 26.97 -13.39 39.99
N ARG A 190 26.47 -13.12 41.19
CA ARG A 190 25.47 -13.96 41.86
C ARG A 190 24.10 -13.89 41.18
N GLU A 191 23.71 -12.73 40.67
CA GLU A 191 22.50 -12.58 39.86
C GLU A 191 22.66 -13.15 38.46
N ALA A 192 23.85 -13.06 37.83
CA ALA A 192 24.15 -13.76 36.58
C ALA A 192 24.08 -15.28 36.77
N ALA A 193 24.66 -15.81 37.85
CA ALA A 193 24.55 -17.21 38.24
C ALA A 193 23.09 -17.62 38.51
N ARG A 194 22.33 -16.79 39.25
CA ARG A 194 20.90 -17.03 39.51
C ARG A 194 20.04 -16.90 38.26
N ASN A 195 20.39 -16.01 37.33
CA ASN A 195 19.71 -15.87 36.03
C ASN A 195 20.01 -17.06 35.14
N ASN A 196 21.23 -17.58 35.14
CA ASN A 196 21.60 -18.82 34.47
C ASN A 196 20.89 -20.03 35.10
N GLU A 197 20.81 -20.09 36.42
CA GLU A 197 20.09 -21.15 37.12
C GLU A 197 18.58 -21.05 36.85
N SER A 198 18.01 -19.85 36.88
CA SER A 198 16.61 -19.56 36.54
C SER A 198 16.29 -19.82 35.07
N SER A 199 17.21 -19.53 34.14
CA SER A 199 17.04 -19.83 32.71
C SER A 199 17.06 -21.34 32.49
N LEU A 200 17.95 -22.06 33.17
CA LEU A 200 18.02 -23.52 33.15
C LEU A 200 16.77 -24.16 33.78
N LEU A 201 16.25 -23.58 34.87
CA LEU A 201 15.02 -24.00 35.52
C LEU A 201 13.79 -23.70 34.64
N LYS A 202 13.75 -22.54 33.98
CA LYS A 202 12.72 -22.18 32.98
C LYS A 202 12.80 -23.05 31.74
N GLN A 203 14.00 -23.43 31.31
CA GLN A 203 14.22 -24.36 30.22
C GLN A 203 13.72 -25.75 30.61
N LYS A 204 14.06 -26.25 31.80
CA LYS A 204 13.52 -27.50 32.37
C LYS A 204 12.01 -27.45 32.54
N SER A 205 11.44 -26.34 33.02
CA SER A 205 9.99 -26.19 33.18
C SER A 205 9.28 -26.08 31.83
N ARG A 206 9.86 -25.39 30.84
CA ARG A 206 9.37 -25.38 29.45
C ARG A 206 9.47 -26.77 28.81
N LYS A 207 10.55 -27.52 29.04
CA LYS A 207 10.69 -28.92 28.61
C LYS A 207 9.56 -29.78 29.21
N ARG A 208 9.30 -29.63 30.52
CA ARG A 208 8.19 -30.32 31.22
C ARG A 208 6.81 -29.90 30.70
N LEU A 209 6.58 -28.60 30.48
CA LEU A 209 5.32 -28.09 29.93
C LEU A 209 5.08 -28.60 28.50
N ARG A 210 6.12 -28.63 27.66
CA ARG A 210 6.03 -29.19 26.29
C ARG A 210 5.77 -30.70 26.31
N ARG A 211 6.38 -31.46 27.23
CA ARG A 211 6.07 -32.88 27.44
C ARG A 211 4.61 -33.06 27.89
N LEU A 212 4.14 -32.23 28.83
CA LEU A 212 2.75 -32.24 29.30
C LEU A 212 1.75 -31.90 28.17
N GLU A 213 2.04 -30.90 27.36
CA GLU A 213 1.17 -30.50 26.23
C GLU A 213 1.08 -31.59 25.16
N LYS A 214 2.13 -32.41 25.00
CA LYS A 214 2.22 -33.46 23.97
C LYS A 214 1.71 -34.83 24.44
N GLU A 215 2.00 -35.22 25.67
CA GLU A 215 1.72 -36.57 26.22
C GLU A 215 0.67 -36.57 27.34
N GLY A 216 0.18 -35.38 27.72
CA GLY A 216 -0.80 -35.22 28.79
C GLY A 216 -0.26 -35.66 30.16
N ILE A 217 -1.12 -36.27 30.96
CA ILE A 217 -0.81 -36.67 32.35
C ILE A 217 0.30 -37.75 32.40
N ASN A 218 0.52 -38.52 31.33
CA ASN A 218 1.56 -39.55 31.26
C ASN A 218 2.98 -38.96 31.44
N ALA A 219 3.21 -37.72 31.01
CA ALA A 219 4.50 -37.04 31.19
C ALA A 219 4.83 -36.74 32.66
N ILE A 220 3.83 -36.62 33.54
CA ILE A 220 4.03 -36.42 34.98
C ILE A 220 4.30 -37.75 35.69
N LEU A 221 3.70 -38.84 35.19
CA LEU A 221 3.75 -40.16 35.83
C LEU A 221 5.07 -40.90 35.59
N PHE A 222 5.79 -40.59 34.50
CA PHE A 222 7.03 -41.27 34.11
C PHE A 222 8.21 -40.29 33.90
N ASP A 223 8.48 -39.43 34.88
CA ASP A 223 9.64 -38.51 34.87
C ASP A 223 10.93 -39.32 35.11
N GLN A 224 11.42 -40.03 34.09
CA GLN A 224 12.79 -40.56 34.09
C GLN A 224 13.73 -39.48 33.55
N GLU A 225 14.65 -39.02 34.39
CA GLU A 225 15.76 -38.11 34.08
C GLU A 225 16.78 -38.79 33.13
N SER A 226 16.34 -39.13 31.91
CA SER A 226 17.24 -39.54 30.83
C SER A 226 17.46 -38.36 29.90
N ASP A 227 18.66 -37.80 29.93
CA ASP A 227 19.15 -36.77 29.00
C ASP A 227 19.60 -37.37 27.64
N ALA A 228 19.26 -38.63 27.35
CA ALA A 228 19.82 -39.40 26.23
C ALA A 228 18.89 -39.61 25.02
N GLU A 229 17.80 -38.84 24.88
CA GLU A 229 16.86 -38.94 23.75
C GLU A 229 16.69 -37.62 22.95
N ASP A 230 17.74 -36.78 22.92
CA ASP A 230 17.68 -35.47 22.25
C ASP A 230 17.88 -35.52 20.72
N ASP A 231 18.17 -36.68 20.11
CA ASP A 231 18.36 -36.81 18.66
C ASP A 231 17.09 -37.20 17.87
N GLU A 232 16.05 -37.79 18.48
CA GLU A 232 14.86 -38.29 17.74
C GLU A 232 13.58 -37.43 17.90
N THR A 233 13.60 -36.30 18.60
CA THR A 233 12.36 -35.56 18.94
C THR A 233 12.33 -34.04 18.68
N ARG A 234 13.05 -33.54 17.67
CA ARG A 234 12.83 -32.17 17.14
C ARG A 234 11.69 -32.12 16.12
N LYS A 235 10.44 -32.36 16.54
CA LYS A 235 9.27 -31.96 15.72
C LYS A 235 9.08 -30.44 15.87
N GLY A 236 9.38 -29.68 14.82
CA GLY A 236 9.31 -28.21 14.85
C GLY A 236 7.89 -27.64 15.07
N ARG A 237 7.80 -26.34 15.43
CA ARG A 237 6.55 -25.69 15.85
C ARG A 237 5.61 -25.42 14.66
N GLN A 238 4.40 -25.95 14.74
CA GLN A 238 3.36 -25.74 13.72
C GLN A 238 2.46 -24.53 14.01
N GLN A 239 2.33 -24.13 15.28
CA GLN A 239 1.42 -23.06 15.72
C GLN A 239 2.10 -22.18 16.78
N ILE A 240 1.53 -20.99 16.97
CA ILE A 240 2.07 -19.95 17.87
C ILE A 240 1.17 -19.78 19.09
N GLY A 241 1.77 -19.91 20.28
CA GLY A 241 1.09 -19.71 21.55
C GLY A 241 1.02 -18.24 21.97
N ALA A 242 0.12 -17.92 22.90
CA ALA A 242 0.03 -16.60 23.52
C ALA A 242 1.35 -16.19 24.25
N SER A 243 2.06 -17.17 24.80
CA SER A 243 3.35 -16.96 25.44
C SER A 243 4.44 -16.52 24.47
N ASP A 244 4.38 -16.97 23.21
CA ASP A 244 5.42 -16.71 22.21
C ASP A 244 5.33 -15.25 21.74
N LEU A 245 4.11 -14.76 21.48
CA LEU A 245 3.87 -13.36 21.13
C LEU A 245 4.32 -12.41 22.26
N VAL A 246 3.97 -12.70 23.52
CA VAL A 246 4.38 -11.87 24.66
C VAL A 246 5.89 -11.94 24.90
N ALA A 247 6.52 -13.09 24.66
CA ALA A 247 7.96 -13.24 24.77
C ALA A 247 8.70 -12.46 23.66
N LEU A 248 8.22 -12.53 22.42
CA LEU A 248 8.79 -11.80 21.29
C LEU A 248 8.65 -10.28 21.45
N LEU A 249 7.50 -9.82 21.92
CA LEU A 249 7.28 -8.40 22.26
C LEU A 249 8.30 -7.94 23.30
N LYS A 250 8.56 -8.78 24.30
CA LYS A 250 9.57 -8.49 25.32
C LYS A 250 10.98 -8.42 24.70
N SER A 251 11.35 -9.36 23.84
CA SER A 251 12.65 -9.34 23.16
C SER A 251 12.87 -8.10 22.29
N LYS A 252 11.83 -7.64 21.58
CA LYS A 252 11.85 -6.39 20.78
C LYS A 252 12.24 -5.18 21.64
N TYR A 253 11.56 -4.96 22.76
CA TYR A 253 11.84 -3.81 23.63
C TYR A 253 13.12 -3.99 24.46
N GLU A 254 13.49 -5.22 24.83
CA GLU A 254 14.78 -5.47 25.45
C GLU A 254 15.89 -5.05 24.49
N SER A 255 15.89 -5.49 23.23
CA SER A 255 16.86 -5.07 22.18
C SER A 255 17.03 -3.55 22.09
N LEU A 256 15.93 -2.79 22.01
CA LEU A 256 15.98 -1.32 21.95
C LEU A 256 16.57 -0.70 23.23
N ARG A 257 16.23 -1.22 24.41
CA ARG A 257 16.81 -0.74 25.68
C ARG A 257 18.29 -1.06 25.79
N GLU A 258 18.72 -2.25 25.36
CA GLU A 258 20.13 -2.61 25.42
C GLU A 258 20.98 -1.65 24.59
N LYS A 259 20.48 -1.25 23.42
CA LYS A 259 21.13 -0.28 22.53
C LYS A 259 21.22 1.11 23.13
N LEU A 260 20.14 1.58 23.77
CA LEU A 260 20.15 2.86 24.46
C LEU A 260 21.16 2.89 25.62
N LEU A 261 21.21 1.81 26.40
CA LEU A 261 22.19 1.67 27.48
C LEU A 261 23.63 1.54 26.96
N LEU A 262 23.83 0.89 25.81
CA LEU A 262 25.13 0.81 25.15
C LEU A 262 25.62 2.18 24.68
N GLU A 263 24.77 2.98 24.02
CA GLU A 263 25.13 4.34 23.60
C GLU A 263 25.45 5.24 24.80
N GLN A 264 24.68 5.12 25.89
CA GLN A 264 24.96 5.86 27.13
C GLN A 264 26.31 5.46 27.74
N LEU A 265 26.63 4.17 27.77
CA LEU A 265 27.92 3.68 28.27
C LEU A 265 29.09 4.13 27.39
N GLU A 266 28.93 4.09 26.07
CA GLU A 266 29.94 4.59 25.12
C GLU A 266 30.17 6.09 25.29
N HIS A 267 29.11 6.87 25.51
CA HIS A 267 29.20 8.30 25.80
C HIS A 267 29.91 8.58 27.14
N ASP A 268 29.57 7.85 28.20
CA ASP A 268 30.13 8.03 29.55
C ASP A 268 31.62 7.63 29.63
N ILE A 269 32.02 6.59 28.89
CA ILE A 269 33.40 6.08 28.88
C ILE A 269 34.26 6.81 27.84
N GLY A 270 33.63 7.32 26.77
CA GLY A 270 34.26 7.93 25.61
C GLY A 270 34.67 6.91 24.55
N GLU A 271 34.39 7.22 23.28
CA GLU A 271 34.57 6.33 22.12
C GLU A 271 35.97 5.66 22.05
N GLY A 272 37.04 6.41 22.32
CA GLY A 272 38.42 5.91 22.24
C GLY A 272 38.77 4.88 23.32
N MET A 273 38.21 5.03 24.52
CA MET A 273 38.37 4.07 25.62
C MET A 273 37.43 2.88 25.43
N TRP A 274 36.21 3.12 24.95
CA TRP A 274 35.23 2.09 24.64
C TRP A 274 35.75 1.08 23.60
N GLN A 275 36.33 1.57 22.50
CA GLN A 275 36.94 0.73 21.46
C GLN A 275 38.21 -0.01 21.90
N ALA A 276 38.87 0.45 22.98
CA ALA A 276 40.06 -0.20 23.53
C ALA A 276 39.74 -1.32 24.53
N MET A 277 38.51 -1.37 25.06
CA MET A 277 38.06 -2.44 25.95
C MET A 277 37.82 -3.76 25.20
N SER A 278 37.96 -4.88 25.90
CA SER A 278 37.59 -6.19 25.35
C SER A 278 36.07 -6.39 25.28
N GLU A 279 35.59 -7.24 24.36
CA GLU A 279 34.16 -7.55 24.22
C GLU A 279 33.54 -8.06 25.54
N GLY A 280 34.30 -8.85 26.32
CA GLY A 280 33.86 -9.33 27.64
C GLY A 280 33.69 -8.21 28.69
N GLU A 281 34.59 -7.22 28.70
CA GLU A 281 34.47 -6.06 29.61
C GLU A 281 33.29 -5.15 29.22
N GLN A 282 33.06 -4.96 27.92
CA GLN A 282 31.88 -4.25 27.40
C GLN A 282 30.58 -4.94 27.83
N GLU A 283 30.52 -6.27 27.71
CA GLU A 283 29.38 -7.07 28.15
C GLU A 283 29.15 -6.99 29.67
N GLU A 284 30.20 -7.07 30.49
CA GLU A 284 30.08 -6.93 31.95
C GLU A 284 29.53 -5.56 32.35
N ARG A 285 30.04 -4.49 31.74
CA ARG A 285 29.56 -3.11 31.98
C ARG A 285 28.10 -2.96 31.56
N LEU A 286 27.71 -3.54 30.42
CA LEU A 286 26.34 -3.56 29.96
C LEU A 286 25.42 -4.31 30.94
N ILE A 287 25.84 -5.49 31.41
CA ILE A 287 25.08 -6.28 32.41
C ILE A 287 24.90 -5.46 33.69
N HIS A 288 25.95 -4.78 34.15
CA HIS A 288 25.89 -3.94 35.35
C HIS A 288 24.90 -2.78 35.20
N SER A 289 24.87 -2.14 34.02
CA SER A 289 23.91 -1.09 33.68
C SER A 289 22.47 -1.62 33.62
N LYS A 290 22.23 -2.76 32.96
CA LYS A 290 20.92 -3.45 32.91
C LYS A 290 20.39 -3.82 34.30
N LEU A 291 21.26 -4.30 35.19
CA LEU A 291 20.86 -4.64 36.57
C LEU A 291 20.49 -3.40 37.37
N ARG A 292 21.24 -2.30 37.19
CA ARG A 292 20.94 -1.01 37.83
C ARG A 292 19.59 -0.46 37.36
N GLU A 293 19.32 -0.46 36.05
CA GLU A 293 18.03 -0.05 35.47
C GLU A 293 16.87 -0.87 36.06
N ARG A 294 16.95 -2.21 36.02
CA ARG A 294 15.89 -3.08 36.54
C ARG A 294 15.59 -2.89 38.02
N ARG A 295 16.62 -2.65 38.84
CA ARG A 295 16.43 -2.37 40.29
C ARG A 295 15.65 -1.08 40.48
N LEU A 296 16.05 -0.02 39.78
CA LEU A 296 15.38 1.29 39.82
C LEU A 296 13.92 1.19 39.33
N SER A 297 13.66 0.40 38.28
CA SER A 297 12.29 0.15 37.79
C SER A 297 11.42 -0.67 38.76
N SER A 298 12.02 -1.54 39.59
CA SER A 298 11.29 -2.37 40.55
C SER A 298 10.98 -1.69 41.88
N SER A 299 11.74 -0.64 42.24
CA SER A 299 11.60 0.05 43.52
C SER A 299 10.56 1.18 43.53
N HIS A 300 10.06 1.63 42.37
CA HIS A 300 9.12 2.75 42.26
C HIS A 300 7.90 2.34 41.44
N GLU A 301 6.90 1.75 42.10
CA GLU A 301 5.56 1.64 41.54
C GLU A 301 4.91 3.04 41.50
N GLY A 302 4.96 3.72 40.35
CA GLY A 302 3.97 4.77 40.02
C GLY A 302 4.48 6.12 39.54
N SER A 303 5.78 6.45 39.63
CA SER A 303 6.33 7.65 39.00
C SER A 303 7.83 7.48 38.83
N VAL A 304 8.27 7.25 37.61
CA VAL A 304 9.69 7.09 37.31
C VAL A 304 10.29 8.46 37.01
N THR A 305 10.49 9.27 38.04
CA THR A 305 11.57 10.26 37.96
C THR A 305 12.86 9.48 38.14
N HIS A 306 13.57 9.21 37.04
CA HIS A 306 14.98 8.81 37.08
C HIS A 306 15.79 10.01 37.60
N SER A 307 15.60 10.38 38.87
CA SER A 307 16.41 11.42 39.50
C SER A 307 17.76 10.79 39.80
N HIS A 308 18.71 11.09 38.93
CA HIS A 308 20.14 10.87 39.08
C HIS A 308 20.55 9.40 39.17
N THR A 309 20.93 8.86 38.01
CA THR A 309 22.13 8.01 37.93
C THR A 309 23.30 8.79 38.54
N ALA A 310 23.46 8.75 39.87
CA ALA A 310 24.59 9.40 40.54
C ALA A 310 25.89 8.94 39.86
N GLY A 311 26.52 9.85 39.11
CA GLY A 311 27.77 9.67 38.36
C GLY A 311 27.73 9.70 36.83
N SER A 312 26.57 9.70 36.14
CA SER A 312 26.48 9.71 34.66
C SER A 312 25.83 10.99 34.14
N VAL A 313 26.34 11.55 33.04
CA VAL A 313 25.78 12.75 32.40
C VAL A 313 24.73 12.28 31.40
N PRO A 314 23.45 12.69 31.52
CA PRO A 314 22.41 12.26 30.59
C PRO A 314 22.74 12.67 29.16
N MET A 315 22.72 11.70 28.24
CA MET A 315 22.85 11.98 26.81
C MET A 315 21.54 12.59 26.28
N GLU A 316 21.64 13.73 25.59
CA GLU A 316 20.50 14.42 24.98
C GLU A 316 20.23 13.92 23.56
N TYR A 317 18.98 13.54 23.29
CA TYR A 317 18.49 13.19 21.95
C TYR A 317 17.66 14.34 21.35
N ARG A 318 17.85 14.60 20.05
CA ARG A 318 17.13 15.67 19.33
C ARG A 318 15.67 15.35 19.03
N ARG A 319 15.28 14.09 19.14
CA ARG A 319 13.94 13.57 18.81
C ARG A 319 13.42 12.78 19.99
N ASN A 320 12.12 12.88 20.25
CA ASN A 320 11.45 12.04 21.23
C ASN A 320 11.15 10.65 20.66
N LEU A 321 10.70 9.73 21.52
CA LEU A 321 10.43 8.35 21.12
C LEU A 321 9.36 8.24 20.03
N LEU A 322 8.32 9.08 20.09
CA LEU A 322 7.24 9.10 19.10
C LEU A 322 7.76 9.49 17.71
N ALA A 323 8.70 10.43 17.63
CA ALA A 323 9.34 10.84 16.38
C ALA A 323 10.34 9.82 15.82
N LEU A 324 10.79 8.85 16.63
CA LEU A 324 11.68 7.78 16.19
C LEU A 324 10.93 6.50 15.81
N LEU A 325 9.92 6.08 16.59
CA LEU A 325 9.18 4.83 16.38
C LEU A 325 7.78 5.02 15.77
N GLY A 326 7.25 6.24 15.71
CA GLY A 326 5.87 6.48 15.32
C GLY A 326 4.83 5.90 16.29
N SER A 327 3.57 5.87 15.87
CA SER A 327 2.48 5.24 16.63
C SER A 327 2.60 3.72 16.63
N SER A 328 2.22 3.09 17.74
CA SER A 328 2.25 1.63 17.87
C SER A 328 1.25 0.94 16.95
N ARG A 329 1.70 -0.07 16.20
CA ARG A 329 0.82 -0.93 15.38
C ARG A 329 -0.23 -1.67 16.20
N ILE A 330 0.12 -2.17 17.38
CA ILE A 330 -0.79 -2.96 18.24
C ILE A 330 -1.89 -2.08 18.83
N ASN A 331 -1.58 -0.80 19.10
CA ASN A 331 -2.52 0.16 19.67
C ASN A 331 -3.16 1.08 18.61
N HIS A 332 -3.00 0.77 17.32
CA HIS A 332 -3.41 1.68 16.25
C HIS A 332 -4.91 1.99 16.27
N GLU A 333 -5.75 0.98 16.55
CA GLU A 333 -7.21 1.16 16.69
C GLU A 333 -7.56 2.16 17.80
N ASP A 334 -6.88 2.09 18.94
CA ASP A 334 -7.15 3.01 20.06
C ASP A 334 -6.75 4.46 19.70
N VAL A 335 -5.65 4.64 18.96
CA VAL A 335 -5.21 5.95 18.46
C VAL A 335 -6.20 6.52 17.44
N LEU A 336 -6.68 5.68 16.51
CA LEU A 336 -7.73 6.06 15.55
C LEU A 336 -9.01 6.47 16.25
N ASP A 337 -9.43 5.75 17.28
CA ASP A 337 -10.63 6.09 18.06
C ASP A 337 -10.50 7.42 18.78
N GLU A 338 -9.33 7.72 19.36
CA GLU A 338 -9.05 9.02 19.98
C GLU A 338 -9.08 10.16 18.95
N GLU A 339 -8.47 9.96 17.78
CA GLU A 339 -8.48 10.93 16.70
C GLU A 339 -9.88 11.14 16.11
N ASN A 340 -10.66 10.07 15.93
CA ASN A 340 -12.04 10.17 15.44
C ASN A 340 -12.92 10.92 16.45
N LYS A 341 -12.79 10.65 17.76
CA LYS A 341 -13.46 11.44 18.80
C LYS A 341 -13.04 12.91 18.77
N ARG A 342 -11.75 13.19 18.52
CA ARG A 342 -11.24 14.56 18.39
C ARG A 342 -11.81 15.24 17.15
N ARG A 343 -11.91 14.53 16.03
CA ARG A 343 -12.55 14.99 14.80
C ARG A 343 -14.03 15.30 15.03
N GLU A 344 -14.80 14.40 15.64
CA GLU A 344 -16.20 14.62 15.99
C GLU A 344 -16.38 15.86 16.89
N MET A 345 -15.49 16.08 17.87
CA MET A 345 -15.51 17.30 18.68
C MET A 345 -15.30 18.57 17.84
N LEU A 346 -14.34 18.55 16.90
CA LEU A 346 -14.05 19.69 16.03
C LEU A 346 -15.17 19.94 14.98
N GLU A 347 -15.82 18.88 14.50
CA GLU A 347 -17.03 18.96 13.66
C GLU A 347 -18.19 19.61 14.44
N ASN A 348 -18.38 19.20 15.70
CA ASN A 348 -19.38 19.79 16.59
C ASN A 348 -19.08 21.27 16.94
N GLU A 349 -17.82 21.69 16.88
CA GLU A 349 -17.39 23.10 16.99
C GLU A 349 -17.65 23.91 15.69
N GLY A 350 -18.16 23.27 14.62
CA GLY A 350 -18.49 23.93 13.35
C GLY A 350 -17.30 24.16 12.41
N LYS A 351 -16.19 23.45 12.62
CA LYS A 351 -15.00 23.53 11.76
C LYS A 351 -15.19 22.72 10.47
N THR A 352 -14.59 23.19 9.39
CA THR A 352 -14.58 22.46 8.11
C THR A 352 -13.57 21.31 8.11
N ASP A 353 -13.79 20.26 7.32
CA ASP A 353 -12.87 19.12 7.20
C ASP A 353 -11.41 19.53 6.93
N SER A 354 -11.19 20.59 6.14
CA SER A 354 -9.87 21.15 5.88
C SER A 354 -9.22 21.79 7.10
N GLU A 355 -10.01 22.51 7.91
CA GLU A 355 -9.52 23.13 9.15
C GLU A 355 -9.22 22.07 10.20
N ILE A 356 -10.07 21.05 10.29
CA ILE A 356 -9.88 19.89 11.16
C ILE A 356 -8.57 19.18 10.81
N HIS A 357 -8.34 18.88 9.52
CA HIS A 357 -7.11 18.23 9.07
C HIS A 357 -5.86 19.05 9.44
N ASN A 358 -5.88 20.37 9.20
CA ASN A 358 -4.75 21.25 9.52
C ASN A 358 -4.49 21.35 11.03
N ILE A 359 -5.54 21.39 11.86
CA ILE A 359 -5.41 21.42 13.32
C ILE A 359 -4.80 20.11 13.82
N LEU A 360 -5.32 18.97 13.37
CA LEU A 360 -4.79 17.65 13.76
C LEU A 360 -3.34 17.48 13.31
N LEU A 361 -3.00 17.89 12.08
CA LEU A 361 -1.62 17.87 11.59
C LEU A 361 -0.69 18.72 12.46
N LYS A 362 -1.12 19.92 12.87
CA LYS A 362 -0.33 20.81 13.72
C LYS A 362 -0.16 20.26 15.13
N GLU A 363 -1.24 19.80 15.78
CA GLU A 363 -1.20 19.14 17.09
C GLU A 363 -0.26 17.94 17.07
N TRP A 364 -0.27 17.20 15.96
CA TRP A 364 0.58 16.03 15.77
C TRP A 364 2.05 16.40 15.53
N GLN A 365 2.35 17.42 14.72
CA GLN A 365 3.71 17.98 14.55
C GLN A 365 4.29 18.51 15.87
N GLU A 366 3.47 19.17 16.69
CA GLU A 366 3.87 19.63 18.03
C GLU A 366 4.25 18.45 18.94
N LYS A 367 3.54 17.32 18.86
CA LYS A 367 3.88 16.09 19.61
C LYS A 367 5.20 15.45 19.18
N LEU A 368 5.67 15.66 17.95
CA LEU A 368 6.94 15.12 17.45
C LEU A 368 8.17 15.96 17.84
N GLN A 369 7.96 17.20 18.29
CA GLN A 369 9.02 18.11 18.66
C GLN A 369 9.45 17.90 20.13
N GLY A 370 10.74 18.14 20.40
CA GLY A 370 11.30 18.19 21.75
C GLY A 370 12.57 17.36 21.92
N ASN A 371 13.56 17.94 22.60
CA ASN A 371 14.74 17.21 23.05
C ASN A 371 14.38 16.34 24.26
N VAL A 372 14.95 15.14 24.32
CA VAL A 372 14.66 14.15 25.35
C VAL A 372 15.95 13.54 25.83
N ASP A 373 16.11 13.48 27.15
CA ASP A 373 17.26 12.84 27.77
C ASP A 373 17.12 11.32 27.74
N SER A 374 18.24 10.61 27.69
CA SER A 374 18.33 9.14 27.77
C SER A 374 17.42 8.49 28.81
N ASP A 375 17.36 9.05 30.03
CA ASP A 375 16.48 8.58 31.11
C ASP A 375 14.98 8.68 30.73
N LYS A 376 14.55 9.81 30.17
CA LYS A 376 13.16 9.98 29.73
C LYS A 376 12.84 9.05 28.55
N MET A 377 13.81 8.78 27.67
CA MET A 377 13.67 7.82 26.57
C MET A 377 13.48 6.37 27.08
N LEU A 378 14.22 5.94 28.10
CA LEU A 378 14.05 4.64 28.76
C LEU A 378 12.65 4.48 29.36
N ASN A 379 12.15 5.55 29.98
CA ASN A 379 10.79 5.61 30.51
C ASN A 379 9.73 5.48 29.43
N ASP A 380 9.86 6.24 28.34
CA ASP A 380 8.91 6.20 27.23
C ASP A 380 8.86 4.79 26.59
N LEU A 381 10.02 4.11 26.46
CA LEU A 381 10.10 2.70 26.01
C LEU A 381 9.41 1.74 26.98
N CYS A 382 9.54 1.97 28.29
CA CYS A 382 8.83 1.21 29.31
C CYS A 382 7.31 1.36 29.20
N LEU A 383 6.84 2.59 29.07
CA LEU A 383 5.41 2.90 28.95
C LEU A 383 4.82 2.29 27.68
N ARG A 384 5.51 2.42 26.54
CA ARG A 384 5.07 1.82 25.27
C ARG A 384 4.99 0.30 25.37
N TYR A 385 6.02 -0.36 25.92
CA TYR A 385 6.00 -1.82 26.14
C TYR A 385 4.83 -2.26 27.01
N GLN A 386 4.56 -1.56 28.11
CA GLN A 386 3.45 -1.91 29.01
C GLN A 386 2.09 -1.75 28.31
N SER A 387 1.92 -0.65 27.56
CA SER A 387 0.71 -0.39 26.77
C SER A 387 0.47 -1.50 25.74
N GLU A 388 1.44 -1.77 24.86
CA GLU A 388 1.33 -2.83 23.83
C GLU A 388 1.11 -4.22 24.44
N LYS A 389 1.77 -4.53 25.55
CA LYS A 389 1.60 -5.79 26.26
C LYS A 389 0.18 -5.95 26.81
N ASN A 390 -0.42 -4.88 27.31
CA ASN A 390 -1.77 -4.90 27.85
C ASN A 390 -2.80 -5.07 26.73
N THR A 391 -2.65 -4.34 25.62
CA THR A 391 -3.50 -4.47 24.42
C THR A 391 -3.38 -5.84 23.77
N LEU A 392 -2.15 -6.37 23.64
CA LEU A 392 -1.95 -7.73 23.13
C LEU A 392 -2.61 -8.77 24.04
N LYS A 393 -2.52 -8.61 25.37
CA LYS A 393 -3.17 -9.50 26.33
C LYS A 393 -4.70 -9.43 26.25
N SER A 394 -5.29 -8.24 26.09
CA SER A 394 -6.75 -8.10 25.96
C SER A 394 -7.27 -8.76 24.67
N ARG A 395 -6.55 -8.60 23.55
CA ARG A 395 -6.84 -9.31 22.28
C ARG A 395 -6.69 -10.83 22.40
N LEU A 396 -5.66 -11.31 23.10
CA LEU A 396 -5.46 -12.75 23.35
C LEU A 396 -6.51 -13.36 24.30
N ARG A 397 -7.05 -12.57 25.23
CA ARG A 397 -8.15 -12.97 26.13
C ARG A 397 -9.53 -12.90 25.47
N GLY A 398 -9.64 -12.28 24.29
CA GLY A 398 -10.90 -12.10 23.58
C GLY A 398 -11.82 -11.06 24.24
N GLU A 399 -11.27 -10.07 24.96
CA GLU A 399 -12.07 -9.01 25.59
C GLU A 399 -12.74 -8.08 24.55
N ARG A 400 -12.19 -8.00 23.33
CA ARG A 400 -12.82 -7.36 22.15
C ARG A 400 -13.11 -8.39 21.06
N GLU A 401 -12.07 -8.98 20.47
CA GLU A 401 -12.14 -10.02 19.44
C GLU A 401 -11.06 -11.08 19.74
N MET A 402 -11.41 -12.37 19.68
CA MET A 402 -10.45 -13.45 19.96
C MET A 402 -9.56 -13.71 18.74
N MET A 403 -8.26 -13.55 18.90
CA MET A 403 -7.32 -13.81 17.81
C MET A 403 -7.34 -15.27 17.33
N THR A 404 -7.59 -15.46 16.03
CA THR A 404 -7.48 -16.76 15.35
C THR A 404 -6.03 -17.26 15.29
N VAL A 405 -5.81 -18.54 14.99
CA VAL A 405 -4.46 -19.10 14.83
C VAL A 405 -3.71 -18.42 13.68
N THR A 406 -4.39 -18.10 12.59
CA THR A 406 -3.83 -17.39 11.43
C THR A 406 -3.48 -15.94 11.76
N GLN A 407 -4.33 -15.24 12.52
CA GLN A 407 -4.03 -13.88 13.01
C GLN A 407 -2.84 -13.87 13.98
N ARG A 408 -2.73 -14.85 14.89
CA ARG A 408 -1.55 -14.99 15.77
C ARG A 408 -0.27 -15.24 14.98
N MET A 409 -0.35 -16.08 13.95
CA MET A 409 0.78 -16.34 13.06
C MET A 409 1.21 -15.06 12.34
N GLN A 410 0.26 -14.29 11.80
CA GLN A 410 0.55 -13.03 11.11
C GLN A 410 1.19 -12.00 12.05
N GLU A 411 0.61 -11.81 13.24
CA GLU A 411 1.14 -10.90 14.25
C GLU A 411 2.57 -11.27 14.68
N TYR A 412 2.86 -12.57 14.79
CA TYR A 412 4.21 -13.03 15.09
C TYR A 412 5.19 -12.71 13.97
N LYS A 413 4.84 -12.97 12.70
CA LYS A 413 5.71 -12.65 11.55
C LYS A 413 6.11 -11.18 11.54
N LEU A 414 5.13 -10.29 11.71
CA LEU A 414 5.33 -8.84 11.74
C LEU A 414 6.24 -8.43 12.90
N MET A 415 5.93 -8.89 14.12
CA MET A 415 6.72 -8.57 15.31
C MET A 415 8.13 -9.17 15.27
N PHE A 416 8.29 -10.33 14.64
CA PHE A 416 9.60 -10.99 14.49
C PHE A 416 10.49 -10.21 13.53
N ARG A 417 9.91 -9.73 12.42
CA ARG A 417 10.57 -8.81 11.50
C ARG A 417 10.98 -7.50 12.20
N GLU A 418 10.09 -6.89 12.98
CA GLU A 418 10.38 -5.68 13.78
C GLU A 418 11.56 -5.93 14.74
N TYR A 419 11.56 -7.04 15.47
CA TYR A 419 12.67 -7.43 16.35
C TYR A 419 13.98 -7.63 15.59
N LEU A 420 13.99 -8.40 14.50
CA LEU A 420 15.18 -8.64 13.67
C LEU A 420 15.76 -7.35 13.12
N LYS A 421 14.92 -6.47 12.59
CA LYS A 421 15.32 -5.16 12.11
C LYS A 421 15.98 -4.33 13.22
N SER A 422 15.40 -4.36 14.42
CA SER A 422 15.99 -3.69 15.57
C SER A 422 17.37 -4.26 15.88
N SER A 423 17.59 -5.57 15.83
CA SER A 423 18.87 -6.19 16.21
C SER A 423 19.97 -5.98 15.17
N LEU A 424 19.60 -5.81 13.90
CA LEU A 424 20.55 -5.64 12.81
C LEU A 424 21.21 -4.25 12.78
N GLU A 425 20.58 -3.21 13.30
CA GLU A 425 21.20 -1.87 13.34
C GLU A 425 22.28 -1.75 14.42
N ASN A 426 23.13 -0.72 14.39
CA ASN A 426 24.14 -0.49 15.44
C ASN A 426 23.70 0.61 16.41
N SER A 427 23.27 1.76 15.89
CA SER A 427 22.76 2.88 16.71
C SER A 427 21.33 2.63 17.21
N PHE A 428 21.02 3.15 18.40
CA PHE A 428 19.70 3.16 19.01
C PHE A 428 18.66 3.90 18.16
N GLU A 429 18.98 5.12 17.70
CA GLU A 429 18.03 5.92 16.90
C GLU A 429 17.78 5.26 15.54
N SER A 430 18.81 4.70 14.88
CA SER A 430 18.64 3.89 13.65
C SER A 430 17.75 2.67 13.91
N ALA A 431 17.96 1.94 15.01
CA ALA A 431 17.13 0.79 15.39
C ALA A 431 15.67 1.18 15.64
N CYS A 432 15.42 2.30 16.32
CA CYS A 432 14.07 2.83 16.52
C CYS A 432 13.40 3.21 15.20
N LEU A 433 14.12 3.92 14.32
CA LEU A 433 13.59 4.33 13.02
C LEU A 433 13.22 3.14 12.13
N VAL A 434 14.07 2.11 12.04
CA VAL A 434 13.78 0.92 11.23
C VAL A 434 12.56 0.16 11.78
N VAL A 435 12.41 0.08 13.10
CA VAL A 435 11.21 -0.51 13.75
C VAL A 435 9.97 0.32 13.43
N GLY A 436 10.04 1.64 13.56
CA GLY A 436 8.92 2.53 13.25
C GLY A 436 8.48 2.43 11.79
N VAL A 437 9.43 2.42 10.86
CA VAL A 437 9.14 2.19 9.43
C VAL A 437 8.44 0.85 9.21
N ALA A 438 8.91 -0.22 9.85
CA ALA A 438 8.28 -1.54 9.72
C ALA A 438 6.86 -1.61 10.32
N GLU A 439 6.58 -0.86 11.39
CA GLU A 439 5.25 -0.78 12.01
C GLU A 439 4.25 -0.03 11.13
N THR A 440 4.69 1.01 10.40
CA THR A 440 3.80 1.90 9.63
C THR A 440 3.24 1.30 8.33
N VAL A 441 3.96 0.37 7.69
CA VAL A 441 3.59 -0.15 6.36
C VAL A 441 2.69 -1.40 6.43
N ALA A 442 2.59 -2.06 7.58
CA ALA A 442 1.94 -3.38 7.70
C ALA A 442 0.40 -3.43 7.49
N ASN A 443 -0.32 -2.30 7.41
CA ASN A 443 -1.81 -2.32 7.28
C ASN A 443 -2.35 -1.51 6.08
N GLY A 444 -1.60 -1.38 4.97
CA GLY A 444 -2.02 -0.54 3.85
C GLY A 444 -2.10 0.95 4.23
N ASN A 445 -2.39 1.80 3.24
CA ASN A 445 -2.33 3.28 3.32
C ASN A 445 -3.18 3.95 4.43
N GLU A 446 -3.86 3.21 5.32
CA GLU A 446 -4.76 3.73 6.35
C GLU A 446 -4.06 4.18 7.66
N ILE A 447 -2.90 3.58 8.03
CA ILE A 447 -2.13 4.01 9.22
C ILE A 447 -1.39 5.33 8.94
N ASP A 448 -0.92 5.52 7.70
CA ASP A 448 0.00 6.60 7.33
C ASP A 448 -0.72 7.87 6.84
N ARG A 449 -1.79 8.30 7.54
CA ARG A 449 -2.64 9.45 7.14
C ARG A 449 -1.89 10.78 7.03
N PHE A 450 -0.79 10.95 7.75
CA PHE A 450 0.07 12.15 7.72
C PHE A 450 1.44 11.90 7.07
N HIS A 451 1.65 10.77 6.40
CA HIS A 451 2.92 10.41 5.75
C HIS A 451 4.12 10.27 6.72
N LEU A 452 3.88 9.95 7.99
CA LEU A 452 4.92 9.65 8.98
C LEU A 452 5.86 8.55 8.49
N GLY A 453 5.34 7.49 7.86
CA GLY A 453 6.16 6.39 7.36
C GLY A 453 7.21 6.89 6.37
N LYS A 454 6.81 7.80 5.47
CA LYS A 454 7.72 8.46 4.52
C LYS A 454 8.71 9.39 5.22
N GLU A 455 8.25 10.15 6.22
CA GLU A 455 9.12 11.02 7.01
C GLU A 455 10.17 10.22 7.79
N LEU A 456 9.78 9.10 8.43
CA LEU A 456 10.69 8.18 9.12
C LEU A 456 11.69 7.55 8.15
N GLN A 457 11.27 7.15 6.95
CA GLN A 457 12.16 6.67 5.89
C GLN A 457 13.18 7.73 5.46
N HIS A 458 12.75 9.00 5.35
CA HIS A 458 13.63 10.11 5.07
C HIS A 458 14.63 10.38 6.20
N ILE A 459 14.17 10.38 7.45
CA ILE A 459 15.03 10.57 8.63
C ILE A 459 16.05 9.43 8.75
N LEU A 460 15.60 8.19 8.57
CA LEU A 460 16.46 7.01 8.54
C LEU A 460 17.49 7.11 7.42
N ALA A 461 17.05 7.45 6.20
CA ALA A 461 17.96 7.62 5.08
C ALA A 461 19.00 8.72 5.33
N ASP A 462 18.64 9.85 5.93
CA ASP A 462 19.57 10.92 6.30
C ASP A 462 20.65 10.41 7.25
N ARG A 463 20.22 9.69 8.29
CA ARG A 463 21.10 9.14 9.30
C ARG A 463 22.05 8.09 8.73
N LEU A 464 21.53 7.14 7.96
CA LEU A 464 22.33 6.10 7.34
C LEU A 464 23.38 6.67 6.36
N VAL A 465 23.01 7.70 5.58
CA VAL A 465 23.92 8.43 4.70
C VAL A 465 25.04 9.11 5.49
N THR A 466 24.75 9.62 6.70
CA THR A 466 25.77 10.23 7.56
C THR A 466 26.67 9.22 8.27
N GLU A 467 26.09 8.16 8.85
CA GLU A 467 26.80 7.15 9.64
C GLU A 467 27.77 6.35 8.75
N ARG A 468 27.30 5.96 7.56
CA ARG A 468 28.07 5.15 6.62
C ARG A 468 29.02 5.96 5.73
N ARG A 469 29.20 7.26 6.00
CA ARG A 469 30.03 8.12 5.15
C ARG A 469 31.46 7.60 5.07
N GLY A 470 31.94 7.34 3.85
CA GLY A 470 33.31 6.87 3.61
C GLY A 470 33.57 5.39 3.97
N HIS A 471 32.55 4.64 4.39
CA HIS A 471 32.67 3.21 4.65
C HIS A 471 32.87 2.43 3.35
N ARG A 472 33.70 1.38 3.40
CA ARG A 472 33.86 0.45 2.27
C ARG A 472 32.73 -0.57 2.33
N LEU A 473 32.27 -1.04 1.16
CA LEU A 473 31.39 -2.21 1.06
C LEU A 473 31.99 -3.34 1.92
N PRO A 474 31.24 -3.88 2.90
CA PRO A 474 31.67 -5.07 3.61
C PRO A 474 31.98 -6.17 2.59
N LYS A 475 33.19 -6.75 2.63
CA LYS A 475 33.58 -7.83 1.69
C LYS A 475 32.70 -9.06 1.86
N GLU A 476 32.18 -9.25 3.06
CA GLU A 476 31.14 -10.19 3.47
C GLU A 476 30.34 -9.48 4.57
N ILE A 477 29.01 -9.47 4.48
CA ILE A 477 28.18 -9.15 5.64
C ILE A 477 28.47 -10.28 6.64
N LYS A 478 29.11 -9.97 7.79
CA LYS A 478 29.54 -10.98 8.78
C LYS A 478 28.41 -12.01 8.98
N HIS A 479 28.67 -13.26 8.61
CA HIS A 479 27.76 -14.41 8.67
C HIS A 479 27.35 -14.83 10.11
N ALA A 480 27.62 -13.99 11.11
CA ALA A 480 27.90 -14.47 12.46
C ALA A 480 26.68 -14.73 13.36
N GLU A 481 25.43 -14.45 12.97
CA GLU A 481 24.30 -14.53 13.92
C GLU A 481 23.05 -15.28 13.44
N LEU A 482 23.06 -15.86 12.23
CA LEU A 482 21.90 -16.58 11.71
C LEU A 482 22.23 -18.06 11.58
N GLU A 483 22.36 -18.73 12.73
CA GLU A 483 22.40 -20.20 12.77
C GLU A 483 21.14 -20.76 12.10
N TYR A 484 21.38 -21.70 11.19
CA TYR A 484 20.39 -22.23 10.28
C TYR A 484 19.93 -23.61 10.74
N HIS A 485 18.62 -23.87 10.72
CA HIS A 485 18.07 -25.18 11.05
C HIS A 485 17.99 -26.05 9.79
N GLN A 486 18.94 -26.98 9.61
CA GLN A 486 19.00 -27.86 8.42
C GLN A 486 18.02 -29.04 8.46
N HIS A 487 17.34 -29.33 9.58
CA HIS A 487 16.51 -30.54 9.75
C HIS A 487 15.14 -30.26 10.39
N GLU A 488 14.10 -30.89 9.83
CA GLU A 488 12.67 -30.96 10.25
C GLU A 488 12.14 -29.75 11.03
N THR A 489 12.14 -28.59 10.37
CA THR A 489 11.62 -27.33 10.89
C THR A 489 10.09 -27.29 10.83
N GLY A 490 9.48 -26.70 11.85
CA GLY A 490 8.05 -26.44 11.84
C GLY A 490 7.75 -25.19 11.01
N LEU A 491 6.46 -24.98 10.73
CA LEU A 491 5.98 -23.83 9.99
C LEU A 491 6.50 -22.49 10.55
N VAL A 492 6.60 -22.36 11.88
CA VAL A 492 7.08 -21.14 12.55
C VAL A 492 8.56 -20.90 12.26
N GLU A 493 9.40 -21.92 12.39
CA GLU A 493 10.85 -21.80 12.11
C GLU A 493 11.10 -21.48 10.63
N LEU A 494 10.32 -22.07 9.71
CA LEU A 494 10.41 -21.75 8.29
C LEU A 494 10.05 -20.29 7.99
N TYR A 495 9.03 -19.74 8.65
CA TYR A 495 8.72 -18.31 8.54
C TYR A 495 9.85 -17.43 9.06
N GLU A 496 10.44 -17.78 10.20
CA GLU A 496 11.60 -17.05 10.73
C GLU A 496 12.75 -17.06 9.71
N ASP A 497 13.03 -18.20 9.08
CA ASP A 497 14.10 -18.33 8.09
C ASP A 497 13.83 -17.54 6.79
N VAL A 498 12.58 -17.51 6.32
CA VAL A 498 12.15 -16.68 5.18
C VAL A 498 12.35 -15.20 5.50
N ILE A 499 11.91 -14.73 6.68
CA ILE A 499 12.07 -13.33 7.10
C ILE A 499 13.55 -12.98 7.24
N LYS A 500 14.36 -13.86 7.85
CA LYS A 500 15.82 -13.69 7.92
C LYS A 500 16.46 -13.58 6.53
N ALA A 501 16.02 -14.35 5.54
CA ALA A 501 16.52 -14.27 4.17
C ALA A 501 16.12 -12.96 3.49
N LEU A 502 14.87 -12.52 3.66
CA LEU A 502 14.36 -11.25 3.14
C LEU A 502 15.13 -10.05 3.72
N GLU A 503 15.28 -9.97 5.03
CA GLU A 503 15.98 -8.84 5.68
C GLU A 503 17.47 -8.82 5.35
N ARG A 504 18.11 -9.99 5.15
CA ARG A 504 19.48 -10.08 4.61
C ARG A 504 19.58 -9.45 3.22
N LYS A 505 18.64 -9.76 2.33
CA LYS A 505 18.55 -9.18 0.98
C LYS A 505 18.39 -7.67 1.05
N HIS A 506 17.43 -7.17 1.84
CA HIS A 506 17.15 -5.74 1.98
C HIS A 506 18.35 -4.96 2.54
N ARG A 507 19.03 -5.52 3.56
CA ARG A 507 20.24 -4.91 4.11
C ARG A 507 21.36 -4.81 3.07
N ALA A 508 21.57 -5.85 2.27
CA ALA A 508 22.58 -5.83 1.21
C ALA A 508 22.29 -4.76 0.15
N GLU A 509 21.03 -4.66 -0.31
CA GLU A 509 20.59 -3.63 -1.25
C GLU A 509 20.80 -2.21 -0.69
N MET A 510 20.50 -1.99 0.59
CA MET A 510 20.71 -0.71 1.27
C MET A 510 22.20 -0.33 1.33
N GLU A 511 23.07 -1.26 1.74
CA GLU A 511 24.52 -1.03 1.79
C GLU A 511 25.10 -0.75 0.39
N ILE A 512 24.64 -1.48 -0.62
CA ILE A 512 25.02 -1.28 -2.02
C ILE A 512 24.56 0.08 -2.53
N MET A 513 23.32 0.49 -2.24
CA MET A 513 22.80 1.81 -2.64
C MET A 513 23.60 2.95 -2.00
N VAL A 514 23.89 2.87 -0.69
CA VAL A 514 24.73 3.86 0.00
C VAL A 514 26.10 3.93 -0.66
N HIS A 515 26.71 2.78 -0.98
CA HIS A 515 27.98 2.75 -1.68
C HIS A 515 27.89 3.33 -3.10
N MET A 516 26.83 3.06 -3.86
CA MET A 516 26.63 3.64 -5.20
C MET A 516 26.38 5.15 -5.16
N LEU A 517 25.88 5.67 -4.03
CA LEU A 517 25.65 7.10 -3.81
C LEU A 517 26.89 7.87 -3.31
N GLN A 518 27.80 7.22 -2.58
CA GLN A 518 28.93 7.89 -1.91
C GLN A 518 30.31 7.36 -2.28
N GLY A 519 30.38 6.21 -2.96
CA GLY A 519 31.61 5.51 -3.30
C GLY A 519 32.48 6.29 -4.29
N LYS A 520 33.73 5.84 -4.43
CA LYS A 520 34.72 6.48 -5.33
C LYS A 520 34.23 6.48 -6.79
N ASP A 521 33.60 5.38 -7.22
CA ASP A 521 33.10 5.20 -8.58
C ASP A 521 31.87 6.09 -8.88
N ALA A 522 31.13 6.50 -7.85
CA ALA A 522 29.98 7.38 -7.99
C ALA A 522 30.40 8.75 -8.54
N SER A 523 31.51 9.31 -8.03
CA SER A 523 32.02 10.60 -8.49
C SER A 523 32.44 10.57 -9.97
N GLN A 524 33.11 9.49 -10.38
CA GLN A 524 33.57 9.32 -11.75
C GLN A 524 32.38 9.14 -12.72
N THR A 525 31.47 8.21 -12.42
CA THR A 525 30.31 7.94 -13.28
C THR A 525 29.37 9.16 -13.38
N ARG A 526 29.17 9.92 -12.30
CA ARG A 526 28.42 11.20 -12.36
C ARG A 526 29.09 12.23 -13.25
N ALA A 527 30.42 12.33 -13.23
CA ALA A 527 31.15 13.26 -14.09
C ALA A 527 30.98 12.88 -15.57
N ASP A 528 30.93 11.59 -15.88
CA ASP A 528 30.72 11.10 -17.24
C ASP A 528 29.27 11.30 -17.71
N VAL A 529 28.27 11.04 -16.87
CA VAL A 529 26.85 11.29 -17.19
C VAL A 529 26.53 12.78 -17.32
N ARG A 530 27.22 13.66 -16.58
CA ARG A 530 27.07 15.13 -16.73
C ARG A 530 27.49 15.66 -18.08
N LYS A 531 28.37 14.95 -18.80
CA LYS A 531 28.80 15.33 -20.15
C LYS A 531 27.73 15.01 -21.20
N MET A 532 26.78 14.12 -20.88
CA MET A 532 25.69 13.74 -21.78
C MET A 532 24.59 14.80 -21.79
N THR A 533 24.00 15.02 -22.96
CA THR A 533 22.78 15.81 -23.14
C THR A 533 21.56 15.09 -22.55
N ASN A 534 20.44 15.80 -22.38
CA ASN A 534 19.23 15.18 -21.81
C ASN A 534 18.70 14.02 -22.68
N GLU A 535 18.69 14.19 -24.00
CA GLU A 535 18.28 13.14 -24.94
C GLU A 535 19.22 11.93 -24.91
N GLU A 536 20.54 12.16 -24.79
CA GLU A 536 21.52 11.08 -24.65
C GLU A 536 21.33 10.31 -23.34
N ARG A 537 21.02 11.00 -22.23
CA ARG A 537 20.72 10.34 -20.94
C ARG A 537 19.44 9.53 -20.99
N GLU A 538 18.37 10.04 -21.62
CA GLU A 538 17.12 9.29 -21.79
C GLU A 538 17.33 8.04 -22.66
N ASN A 539 18.09 8.15 -23.75
CA ASN A 539 18.46 6.99 -24.57
C ASN A 539 19.32 5.99 -23.80
N GLN A 540 20.30 6.47 -23.04
CA GLN A 540 21.16 5.63 -22.22
C GLN A 540 20.36 4.90 -21.12
N PHE A 541 19.39 5.57 -20.52
CA PHE A 541 18.48 4.97 -19.55
C PHE A 541 17.69 3.78 -20.14
N VAL A 542 17.22 3.89 -21.38
CA VAL A 542 16.56 2.78 -22.11
C VAL A 542 17.53 1.63 -22.38
N VAL A 543 18.79 1.94 -22.72
CA VAL A 543 19.84 0.94 -22.92
C VAL A 543 20.13 0.18 -21.61
N LEU A 544 20.31 0.89 -20.50
CA LEU A 544 20.56 0.30 -19.17
C LEU A 544 19.42 -0.63 -18.75
N LYS A 545 18.16 -0.23 -18.97
CA LYS A 545 16.98 -1.05 -18.73
C LYS A 545 16.98 -2.35 -19.55
N THR A 546 17.32 -2.25 -20.83
CA THR A 546 17.40 -3.41 -21.73
C THR A 546 18.54 -4.37 -21.33
N GLN A 547 19.70 -3.82 -20.96
CA GLN A 547 20.84 -4.60 -20.50
C GLN A 547 20.54 -5.30 -19.15
N ARG A 548 19.80 -4.63 -18.25
CA ARG A 548 19.37 -5.20 -16.96
C ARG A 548 18.42 -6.38 -17.15
N GLN A 549 17.45 -6.25 -18.07
CA GLN A 549 16.54 -7.35 -18.41
C GLN A 549 17.29 -8.51 -19.08
N GLY A 550 18.22 -8.20 -19.98
CA GLY A 550 19.10 -9.20 -20.60
C GLY A 550 19.98 -9.94 -19.60
N TRP A 551 20.45 -9.27 -18.54
CA TRP A 551 21.17 -9.90 -17.43
C TRP A 551 20.26 -10.79 -16.57
N ARG A 552 19.03 -10.34 -16.29
CA ARG A 552 18.06 -11.06 -15.47
C ARG A 552 17.69 -12.44 -16.03
N ASN A 553 17.65 -12.55 -17.36
CA ASN A 553 17.29 -13.77 -18.09
C ASN A 553 18.45 -14.77 -18.26
N ARG A 554 19.64 -14.47 -17.73
CA ARG A 554 20.80 -15.38 -17.78
C ARG A 554 20.66 -16.53 -16.78
N SER A 555 21.45 -17.59 -16.98
CA SER A 555 21.58 -18.69 -16.03
C SER A 555 22.17 -18.21 -14.68
N SER A 556 21.96 -19.00 -13.61
CA SER A 556 22.51 -18.70 -12.27
C SER A 556 24.05 -18.56 -12.31
N GLU A 557 24.73 -19.49 -12.98
CA GLU A 557 26.19 -19.48 -13.13
C GLU A 557 26.69 -18.21 -13.86
N ASP A 558 26.00 -17.82 -14.94
CA ASP A 558 26.34 -16.61 -15.70
C ASP A 558 26.10 -15.33 -14.91
N LYS A 559 25.06 -15.28 -14.06
CA LYS A 559 24.80 -14.14 -13.18
C LYS A 559 25.92 -13.96 -12.16
N LEU A 560 26.33 -15.05 -11.51
CA LEU A 560 27.44 -15.05 -10.57
C LEU A 560 28.76 -14.61 -11.23
N ALA A 561 29.06 -15.09 -12.44
CA ALA A 561 30.24 -14.68 -13.19
C ALA A 561 30.19 -13.21 -13.64
N SER A 562 29.00 -12.65 -13.82
CA SER A 562 28.79 -11.28 -14.33
C SER A 562 28.31 -10.27 -13.28
N LYS A 563 28.46 -10.55 -11.98
CA LYS A 563 28.15 -9.62 -10.88
C LYS A 563 28.78 -8.24 -11.05
N SER A 564 30.07 -8.19 -11.39
CA SER A 564 30.79 -6.93 -11.59
C SER A 564 30.22 -6.08 -12.74
N PHE A 565 29.67 -6.73 -13.78
CA PHE A 565 28.99 -6.05 -14.88
C PHE A 565 27.65 -5.47 -14.42
N HIS A 566 26.85 -6.26 -13.71
CA HIS A 566 25.55 -5.84 -13.17
C HIS A 566 25.68 -4.69 -12.16
N PHE A 567 26.69 -4.75 -11.29
CA PHE A 567 27.03 -3.66 -10.38
C PHE A 567 27.36 -2.36 -11.12
N LYS A 568 28.21 -2.41 -12.16
CA LYS A 568 28.56 -1.23 -12.97
C LYS A 568 27.36 -0.65 -13.71
N LEU A 569 26.48 -1.51 -14.23
CA LEU A 569 25.24 -1.11 -14.88
C LEU A 569 24.36 -0.32 -13.90
N LEU A 570 24.14 -0.86 -12.70
CA LEU A 570 23.32 -0.19 -11.68
C LEU A 570 24.00 1.09 -11.16
N GLN A 571 25.33 1.11 -11.02
CA GLN A 571 26.08 2.31 -10.67
C GLN A 571 25.87 3.44 -11.68
N GLU A 572 25.88 3.14 -12.98
CA GLU A 572 25.60 4.11 -14.04
C GLU A 572 24.14 4.60 -13.99
N ALA A 573 23.20 3.69 -13.74
CA ALA A 573 21.79 4.02 -13.59
C ALA A 573 21.55 4.97 -12.40
N VAL A 574 22.13 4.66 -11.23
CA VAL A 574 22.04 5.50 -10.02
C VAL A 574 22.61 6.89 -10.30
N SER A 575 23.79 6.95 -10.92
CA SER A 575 24.42 8.21 -11.31
C SER A 575 23.59 9.02 -12.31
N THR A 576 22.86 8.36 -13.21
CA THR A 576 21.95 9.02 -14.17
C THR A 576 20.76 9.67 -13.48
N VAL A 577 20.05 8.92 -12.63
CA VAL A 577 18.92 9.46 -11.85
C VAL A 577 19.37 10.59 -10.95
N TYR A 578 20.52 10.43 -10.29
CA TYR A 578 21.10 11.45 -9.43
C TYR A 578 21.37 12.76 -10.19
N VAL A 579 22.00 12.69 -11.37
CA VAL A 579 22.31 13.87 -12.18
C VAL A 579 21.04 14.56 -12.68
N ASN A 580 20.01 13.80 -13.05
CA ASN A 580 18.71 14.36 -13.45
C ASN A 580 18.07 15.15 -12.29
N GLN A 581 17.96 14.56 -11.10
CA GLN A 581 17.41 15.23 -9.91
C GLN A 581 18.22 16.48 -9.52
N ARG A 582 19.55 16.44 -9.66
CA ARG A 582 20.41 17.60 -9.41
C ARG A 582 20.14 18.75 -10.38
N LEU A 583 19.85 18.46 -11.65
CA LEU A 583 19.54 19.48 -12.65
C LEU A 583 18.15 20.09 -12.44
N GLU A 584 17.21 19.33 -11.87
CA GLU A 584 15.88 19.81 -11.49
C GLU A 584 15.94 20.77 -10.29
N MET A 585 16.71 20.44 -9.24
CA MET A 585 16.72 21.20 -7.98
C MET A 585 17.48 22.53 -8.03
N LYS A 586 18.42 22.74 -8.97
CA LYS A 586 19.18 24.01 -9.21
C LYS A 586 19.89 24.66 -8.00
N GLU A 587 19.88 24.07 -6.80
CA GLU A 587 20.52 24.61 -5.60
C GLU A 587 21.93 24.02 -5.35
N PRO A 588 22.94 24.85 -5.03
CA PRO A 588 24.27 24.38 -4.65
C PRO A 588 24.26 23.80 -3.22
N GLY A 589 24.52 22.49 -3.07
CA GLY A 589 24.61 21.81 -1.77
C GLY A 589 23.64 20.64 -1.58
N ALA A 590 22.65 20.48 -2.47
CA ALA A 590 21.60 19.45 -2.41
C ALA A 590 22.09 18.00 -2.66
N ASP A 591 23.40 17.75 -2.67
CA ASP A 591 23.97 16.43 -2.94
C ASP A 591 23.62 15.41 -1.85
N LYS A 592 23.57 15.85 -0.60
CA LYS A 592 23.10 15.03 0.52
C LYS A 592 21.61 14.72 0.37
N ASP A 593 20.79 15.73 0.11
CA ASP A 593 19.33 15.60 0.05
C ASP A 593 18.86 14.68 -1.09
N ILE A 594 19.55 14.71 -2.24
CA ILE A 594 19.31 13.77 -3.35
C ILE A 594 19.63 12.34 -2.92
N ALA A 595 20.77 12.12 -2.25
CA ALA A 595 21.14 10.79 -1.75
C ALA A 595 20.13 10.27 -0.71
N VAL A 596 19.68 11.14 0.21
CA VAL A 596 18.62 10.82 1.19
C VAL A 596 17.32 10.46 0.49
N SER A 597 16.89 11.25 -0.50
CA SER A 597 15.66 11.00 -1.26
C SER A 597 15.69 9.65 -1.99
N LEU A 598 16.81 9.32 -2.65
CA LEU A 598 16.96 8.04 -3.35
C LEU A 598 17.00 6.84 -2.39
N LEU A 599 17.66 6.97 -1.24
CA LEU A 599 17.70 5.91 -0.24
C LEU A 599 16.34 5.74 0.46
N ALA A 600 15.61 6.84 0.73
CA ALA A 600 14.25 6.78 1.27
C ALA A 600 13.29 6.04 0.31
N LYS A 601 13.42 6.27 -1.01
CA LYS A 601 12.67 5.51 -2.03
C LYS A 601 13.00 4.01 -2.02
N LEU A 602 14.25 3.65 -1.78
CA LEU A 602 14.64 2.23 -1.64
C LEU A 602 14.03 1.61 -0.39
N LEU A 603 14.09 2.29 0.76
CA LEU A 603 13.47 1.82 1.99
C LEU A 603 11.96 1.62 1.78
N HIS A 604 11.29 2.56 1.11
CA HIS A 604 9.87 2.40 0.75
C HIS A 604 9.61 1.17 -0.12
N GLN A 605 10.41 0.95 -1.17
CA GLN A 605 10.27 -0.21 -2.05
C GLN A 605 10.49 -1.54 -1.31
N GLN A 606 11.43 -1.57 -0.35
CA GLN A 606 11.69 -2.73 0.49
C GLN A 606 10.53 -3.03 1.44
N GLU A 607 9.84 -2.00 1.96
CA GLU A 607 8.63 -2.22 2.75
C GLU A 607 7.49 -2.79 1.91
N LEU A 608 7.31 -2.33 0.67
CA LEU A 608 6.32 -2.91 -0.24
C LEU A 608 6.64 -4.39 -0.56
N ASP A 609 7.91 -4.71 -0.83
CA ASP A 609 8.37 -6.08 -1.06
C ASP A 609 8.10 -6.97 0.17
N ALA A 610 8.39 -6.48 1.38
CA ALA A 610 8.09 -7.21 2.61
C ALA A 610 6.59 -7.39 2.85
N GLU A 611 5.77 -6.37 2.59
CA GLU A 611 4.32 -6.44 2.75
C GLU A 611 3.73 -7.49 1.82
N THR A 612 4.13 -7.50 0.54
CA THR A 612 3.64 -8.50 -0.42
C THR A 612 3.99 -9.93 -0.02
N LEU A 613 5.21 -10.16 0.49
CA LEU A 613 5.65 -11.49 0.95
C LEU A 613 4.88 -11.91 2.21
N LEU A 614 4.65 -10.98 3.14
CA LEU A 614 4.00 -11.26 4.42
C LEU A 614 2.47 -11.28 4.35
N ALA A 615 1.86 -10.71 3.31
CA ALA A 615 0.40 -10.65 3.13
C ALA A 615 -0.23 -12.00 2.75
N VAL A 616 0.54 -12.94 2.19
CA VAL A 616 0.04 -14.25 1.76
C VAL A 616 -0.33 -15.09 2.98
N ARG A 617 -1.63 -15.36 3.14
CA ARG A 617 -2.19 -16.21 4.19
C ARG A 617 -2.10 -17.68 3.76
N ASP A 618 -1.86 -18.58 4.72
CA ASP A 618 -1.93 -20.04 4.56
C ASP A 618 -0.91 -20.68 3.59
N GLN A 619 0.38 -20.34 3.73
CA GLN A 619 1.44 -20.99 2.95
C GLN A 619 1.80 -22.38 3.49
N THR A 620 2.01 -23.33 2.58
CA THR A 620 2.48 -24.67 2.92
C THR A 620 3.98 -24.69 3.24
N SER A 621 4.45 -25.72 3.95
CA SER A 621 5.88 -25.91 4.24
C SER A 621 6.75 -25.90 2.97
N ASP A 622 6.25 -26.50 1.88
CA ASP A 622 6.96 -26.57 0.61
C ASP A 622 7.04 -25.21 -0.09
N GLU A 623 5.97 -24.42 -0.02
CA GLU A 623 5.97 -23.04 -0.53
C GLU A 623 6.94 -22.16 0.24
N LEU A 624 6.99 -22.27 1.56
CA LEU A 624 7.94 -21.52 2.39
C LEU A 624 9.39 -21.88 2.07
N LEU A 625 9.68 -23.17 1.87
CA LEU A 625 11.01 -23.61 1.45
C LEU A 625 11.38 -23.06 0.06
N ARG A 626 10.44 -23.04 -0.89
CA ARG A 626 10.67 -22.44 -2.21
C ARG A 626 10.92 -20.94 -2.11
N ILE A 627 10.04 -20.19 -1.42
CA ILE A 627 10.19 -18.74 -1.21
C ILE A 627 11.53 -18.45 -0.56
N ARG A 628 11.92 -19.23 0.46
CA ARG A 628 13.20 -19.09 1.13
C ARG A 628 14.37 -19.29 0.18
N GLN A 629 14.37 -20.38 -0.60
CA GLN A 629 15.41 -20.64 -1.60
C GLN A 629 15.50 -19.52 -2.63
N GLU A 630 14.35 -18.98 -3.07
CA GLU A 630 14.31 -17.84 -3.98
C GLU A 630 14.92 -16.57 -3.35
N GLN A 631 14.60 -16.24 -2.08
CA GLN A 631 15.19 -15.08 -1.39
C GLN A 631 16.70 -15.24 -1.18
N GLU A 632 17.18 -16.45 -0.86
CA GLU A 632 18.61 -16.71 -0.71
C GLU A 632 19.34 -16.66 -2.06
N GLN A 633 18.72 -17.17 -3.12
CA GLN A 633 19.25 -17.06 -4.47
C GLN A 633 19.32 -15.59 -4.92
N MET A 634 18.27 -14.80 -4.66
CA MET A 634 18.24 -13.35 -4.89
C MET A 634 19.40 -12.63 -4.22
N TYR A 635 19.68 -12.97 -2.96
CA TYR A 635 20.80 -12.42 -2.21
C TYR A 635 22.15 -12.85 -2.80
N HIS A 636 22.36 -14.16 -3.00
CA HIS A 636 23.64 -14.69 -3.48
C HIS A 636 23.97 -14.27 -4.91
N GLU A 637 22.98 -14.20 -5.79
CA GLU A 637 23.14 -13.74 -7.17
C GLU A 637 23.09 -12.22 -7.31
N GLU A 638 22.89 -11.48 -6.20
CA GLU A 638 22.78 -10.02 -6.17
C GLU A 638 21.76 -9.50 -7.19
N TRP A 639 20.52 -9.98 -7.14
CA TRP A 639 19.49 -9.51 -8.09
C TRP A 639 19.23 -8.01 -7.93
N LEU A 640 19.24 -7.49 -6.70
CA LEU A 640 19.06 -6.06 -6.39
C LEU A 640 17.80 -5.49 -7.07
N ASP A 641 16.72 -6.27 -7.10
CA ASP A 641 15.49 -5.96 -7.83
C ASP A 641 14.83 -4.68 -7.24
N ASN A 642 14.88 -4.46 -5.91
CA ASN A 642 14.36 -3.22 -5.30
C ASN A 642 15.16 -1.98 -5.69
N LEU A 643 16.51 -2.08 -5.72
CA LEU A 643 17.37 -0.99 -6.18
C LEU A 643 17.12 -0.70 -7.67
N SER A 644 17.01 -1.75 -8.48
CA SER A 644 16.66 -1.64 -9.90
C SER A 644 15.31 -0.95 -10.10
N ALA A 645 14.29 -1.30 -9.31
CA ALA A 645 12.97 -0.70 -9.37
C ALA A 645 12.99 0.81 -9.07
N VAL A 646 13.77 1.24 -8.07
CA VAL A 646 13.91 2.67 -7.72
C VAL A 646 14.59 3.47 -8.82
N VAL A 647 15.60 2.88 -9.46
CA VAL A 647 16.52 3.61 -10.35
C VAL A 647 16.14 3.50 -11.81
N LEU A 648 15.71 2.31 -12.28
CA LEU A 648 15.30 2.05 -13.67
C LEU A 648 13.77 2.06 -13.86
N GLY A 649 13.04 2.34 -12.77
CA GLY A 649 11.59 2.20 -12.65
C GLY A 649 11.19 0.74 -12.38
N SER A 650 9.97 0.51 -11.87
CA SER A 650 9.34 -0.81 -11.77
C SER A 650 9.18 -1.39 -13.18
N SER A 651 10.26 -1.99 -13.66
CA SER A 651 10.34 -2.69 -14.93
C SER A 651 10.46 -4.18 -14.77
N ASP A 652 10.48 -4.65 -13.53
CA ASP A 652 10.11 -6.03 -13.28
C ASP A 652 8.60 -6.03 -13.39
N VAL A 653 8.19 -6.00 -14.67
CA VAL A 653 6.96 -6.57 -15.13
C VAL A 653 6.75 -7.81 -14.26
N THR A 654 5.78 -7.76 -13.35
CA THR A 654 5.49 -8.92 -12.49
C THR A 654 5.38 -10.15 -13.41
N ARG A 655 5.76 -11.36 -12.95
CA ARG A 655 5.67 -12.57 -13.81
C ARG A 655 4.32 -12.63 -14.56
N LEU A 656 3.25 -12.20 -13.88
CA LEU A 656 1.90 -12.00 -14.43
C LEU A 656 1.81 -10.95 -15.54
N GLU A 657 2.29 -9.71 -15.32
CA GLU A 657 2.34 -8.70 -16.37
C GLU A 657 3.14 -9.18 -17.59
N ASP A 658 4.19 -9.99 -17.39
CA ASP A 658 5.14 -10.39 -18.43
C ASP A 658 4.51 -11.47 -19.31
N ASP A 659 3.73 -12.35 -18.70
CA ASP A 659 2.94 -13.37 -19.40
C ASP A 659 1.77 -12.75 -20.18
N ILE A 660 1.07 -11.75 -19.61
CA ILE A 660 0.02 -11.01 -20.32
C ILE A 660 0.60 -10.23 -21.51
N ILE A 661 1.75 -9.58 -21.34
CA ILE A 661 2.42 -8.84 -22.44
C ILE A 661 2.89 -9.80 -23.54
N LYS A 662 3.37 -11.01 -23.18
CA LYS A 662 3.72 -12.05 -24.18
C LYS A 662 2.48 -12.52 -24.95
N LEU A 663 1.35 -12.73 -24.27
CA LEU A 663 0.08 -13.09 -24.92
C LEU A 663 -0.40 -11.98 -25.86
N LEU A 664 -0.29 -10.72 -25.43
CA LEU A 664 -0.60 -9.56 -26.27
C LEU A 664 0.30 -9.52 -27.52
N GLU A 665 1.61 -9.69 -27.37
CA GLU A 665 2.53 -9.74 -28.53
C GLU A 665 2.18 -10.90 -29.47
N ALA A 666 1.81 -12.07 -28.91
CA ALA A 666 1.39 -13.24 -29.70
C ALA A 666 0.10 -12.96 -30.51
N LYS A 667 -0.88 -12.25 -29.93
CA LYS A 667 -2.09 -11.80 -30.63
C LYS A 667 -1.77 -10.87 -31.82
N TYR A 668 -0.85 -9.92 -31.67
CA TYR A 668 -0.48 -9.08 -32.81
C TYR A 668 0.39 -9.84 -33.81
N ASP A 669 1.21 -10.78 -33.36
CA ASP A 669 2.04 -11.63 -34.22
C ASP A 669 1.24 -12.58 -35.11
N SER A 670 0.03 -13.00 -34.71
CA SER A 670 -0.89 -13.78 -35.56
C SER A 670 -1.46 -12.91 -36.68
N ILE A 671 -1.83 -11.65 -36.40
CA ILE A 671 -2.24 -10.69 -37.45
C ILE A 671 -1.09 -10.44 -38.42
N ARG A 672 0.12 -10.16 -37.90
CA ARG A 672 1.33 -9.98 -38.75
C ARG A 672 1.56 -11.21 -39.64
N HIS A 673 1.31 -12.41 -39.12
CA HIS A 673 1.41 -13.65 -39.88
C HIS A 673 0.41 -13.68 -41.05
N LYS A 674 -0.87 -13.36 -40.82
CA LYS A 674 -1.91 -13.31 -41.87
C LYS A 674 -1.62 -12.25 -42.94
N VAL A 675 -1.15 -11.07 -42.53
CA VAL A 675 -0.71 -10.02 -43.45
C VAL A 675 0.40 -10.52 -44.38
N PHE A 676 1.42 -11.18 -43.84
CA PHE A 676 2.50 -11.73 -44.65
C PHE A 676 2.05 -12.88 -45.54
N GLU A 677 1.12 -13.71 -45.07
CA GLU A 677 0.55 -14.79 -45.87
C GLU A 677 -0.15 -14.25 -47.11
N GLU A 678 -0.96 -13.19 -46.97
CA GLU A 678 -1.66 -12.55 -48.08
C GLU A 678 -0.69 -11.79 -49.00
N ALA A 679 0.24 -11.02 -48.45
CA ALA A 679 1.23 -10.30 -49.26
C ALA A 679 2.11 -11.23 -50.10
N LEU A 680 2.51 -12.38 -49.55
CA LEU A 680 3.28 -13.38 -50.30
C LEU A 680 2.43 -14.13 -51.31
N ARG A 681 1.14 -14.35 -51.02
CA ARG A 681 0.16 -14.91 -51.96
C ARG A 681 -0.03 -13.99 -53.16
N ASP A 682 -0.12 -12.68 -52.96
CA ASP A 682 -0.23 -11.68 -54.03
C ASP A 682 1.03 -11.59 -54.88
N GLN A 683 2.21 -11.67 -54.26
CA GLN A 683 3.50 -11.62 -54.97
C GLN A 683 3.77 -12.85 -55.86
N LYS A 684 3.38 -14.04 -55.41
CA LYS A 684 3.58 -15.30 -56.16
C LYS A 684 2.39 -15.67 -57.07
N GLY A 685 1.21 -15.11 -56.82
CA GLY A 685 -0.04 -15.49 -57.47
C GLY A 685 -0.74 -16.66 -56.78
N SER A 686 -2.08 -16.62 -56.72
CA SER A 686 -2.90 -17.55 -55.91
C SER A 686 -2.67 -19.03 -56.26
N ASN A 687 -2.54 -19.36 -57.55
CA ASN A 687 -2.36 -20.75 -58.00
C ASN A 687 -0.97 -21.32 -57.66
N GLU A 688 0.09 -20.50 -57.72
CA GLU A 688 1.44 -20.95 -57.35
C GLU A 688 1.58 -21.03 -55.83
N TRP A 689 0.96 -20.08 -55.11
CA TRP A 689 0.87 -20.13 -53.65
C TRP A 689 0.21 -21.43 -53.20
N GLU A 690 -0.96 -21.79 -53.74
CA GLU A 690 -1.70 -23.00 -53.39
C GLU A 690 -0.98 -24.31 -53.72
N ASN A 691 -0.07 -24.31 -54.70
CA ASN A 691 0.77 -25.48 -55.03
C ASN A 691 2.06 -25.57 -54.19
N THR A 692 2.43 -24.50 -53.47
CA THR A 692 3.64 -24.50 -52.63
C THR A 692 3.40 -25.36 -51.37
N PRO A 693 4.33 -26.23 -50.94
CA PRO A 693 4.15 -27.05 -49.74
C PRO A 693 4.00 -26.17 -48.47
N VAL A 694 3.15 -26.59 -47.53
CA VAL A 694 2.80 -25.84 -46.31
C VAL A 694 4.04 -25.46 -45.48
N SER A 695 5.02 -26.37 -45.38
CA SER A 695 6.28 -26.10 -44.66
C SER A 695 7.10 -24.97 -45.30
N GLU A 696 7.09 -24.86 -46.62
CA GLU A 696 7.82 -23.79 -47.32
C GLU A 696 7.10 -22.45 -47.18
N ARG A 697 5.77 -22.42 -47.26
CA ARG A 697 4.98 -21.20 -46.96
C ARG A 697 5.27 -20.69 -45.55
N TYR A 698 5.28 -21.59 -44.58
CA TYR A 698 5.58 -21.25 -43.19
C TYR A 698 6.98 -20.66 -43.03
N ASN A 699 7.99 -21.24 -43.68
CA ASN A 699 9.37 -20.73 -43.64
C ASN A 699 9.50 -19.33 -44.26
N LEU A 700 8.82 -19.08 -45.39
CA LEU A 700 8.82 -17.77 -46.05
C LEU A 700 8.18 -16.70 -45.17
N VAL A 701 7.01 -16.99 -44.58
CA VAL A 701 6.33 -16.07 -43.66
C VAL A 701 7.19 -15.83 -42.41
N THR A 702 7.81 -16.88 -41.86
CA THR A 702 8.67 -16.75 -40.67
C THR A 702 9.88 -15.88 -40.94
N LYS A 703 10.52 -16.03 -42.12
CA LYS A 703 11.62 -15.16 -42.54
C LYS A 703 11.19 -13.71 -42.66
N ALA A 704 10.06 -13.45 -43.31
CA ALA A 704 9.50 -12.10 -43.45
C ALA A 704 9.18 -11.45 -42.09
N LYS A 705 8.63 -12.22 -41.14
CA LYS A 705 8.39 -11.77 -39.75
C LYS A 705 9.68 -11.42 -39.01
N VAL A 706 10.73 -12.21 -39.16
CA VAL A 706 12.03 -11.93 -38.51
C VAL A 706 12.62 -10.63 -39.04
N ASP A 707 12.51 -10.39 -40.34
CA ASP A 707 13.03 -9.16 -40.96
C ASP A 707 12.17 -7.94 -40.61
N GLU A 708 10.83 -8.07 -40.56
CA GLU A 708 9.93 -7.04 -40.04
C GLU A 708 10.24 -6.68 -38.59
N LYS A 709 10.43 -7.68 -37.73
CA LYS A 709 10.76 -7.47 -36.31
C LYS A 709 12.05 -6.65 -36.15
N LYS A 710 13.07 -6.88 -37.00
CA LYS A 710 14.29 -6.05 -37.02
C LYS A 710 13.98 -4.60 -37.41
N TYR A 711 13.17 -4.38 -38.44
CA TYR A 711 12.79 -3.03 -38.87
C TYR A 711 11.93 -2.30 -37.82
N ARG A 712 11.03 -3.00 -37.14
CA ARG A 712 10.21 -2.46 -36.04
C ARG A 712 11.06 -2.02 -34.84
N LEU A 713 12.03 -2.85 -34.42
CA LEU A 713 12.97 -2.48 -33.36
C LEU A 713 13.81 -1.25 -33.72
N GLN A 714 14.12 -1.06 -35.00
CA GLN A 714 14.82 0.12 -35.53
C GLN A 714 13.90 1.31 -35.84
N LYS A 715 12.57 1.19 -35.65
CA LYS A 715 11.53 2.17 -36.04
C LYS A 715 11.56 2.57 -37.54
N ARG A 716 12.07 1.70 -38.41
CA ARG A 716 12.21 1.94 -39.86
C ARG A 716 11.04 1.34 -40.65
N PHE A 717 9.84 1.85 -40.42
CA PHE A 717 8.60 1.29 -41.01
C PHE A 717 8.50 1.42 -42.53
N SER A 718 9.18 2.39 -43.15
CA SER A 718 9.23 2.51 -44.62
C SER A 718 10.03 1.37 -45.28
N GLY A 719 11.01 0.81 -44.57
CA GLY A 719 11.74 -0.39 -45.01
C GLY A 719 10.90 -1.66 -44.84
N ALA A 720 10.13 -1.75 -43.76
CA ALA A 720 9.24 -2.89 -43.49
C ALA A 720 8.09 -3.00 -44.51
N VAL A 721 7.54 -1.87 -44.98
CA VAL A 721 6.48 -1.87 -46.01
C VAL A 721 6.97 -2.50 -47.32
N LYS A 722 8.26 -2.36 -47.67
CA LYS A 722 8.81 -3.00 -48.88
C LYS A 722 8.74 -4.53 -48.84
N LEU A 723 8.64 -5.14 -47.65
CA LEU A 723 8.45 -6.59 -47.50
C LEU A 723 7.06 -7.04 -47.98
N LEU A 724 6.08 -6.15 -48.01
CA LEU A 724 4.72 -6.43 -48.50
C LEU A 724 4.62 -6.41 -50.04
N GLY A 725 5.60 -5.80 -50.72
CA GLY A 725 5.61 -5.65 -52.18
C GLY A 725 4.77 -4.46 -52.67
N ASP A 726 5.07 -3.98 -53.89
CA ASP A 726 4.49 -2.74 -54.44
C ASP A 726 2.98 -2.85 -54.79
N GLY A 727 2.38 -4.04 -54.69
CA GLY A 727 0.97 -4.31 -55.01
C GLY A 727 0.00 -4.34 -53.82
N PHE A 728 0.48 -4.25 -52.58
CA PHE A 728 -0.38 -4.38 -51.39
C PHE A 728 -1.17 -3.09 -51.13
N THR A 729 -2.45 -3.05 -51.55
CA THR A 729 -3.30 -1.83 -51.57
C THR A 729 -4.23 -1.66 -50.36
N ASN A 730 -4.26 -2.62 -49.43
CA ASN A 730 -5.21 -2.64 -48.31
C ASN A 730 -4.79 -1.82 -47.07
N SER A 731 -3.71 -1.02 -47.15
CA SER A 731 -3.18 -0.28 -45.99
C SER A 731 -4.17 0.74 -45.43
N ASP A 732 -4.95 1.42 -46.28
CA ASP A 732 -5.82 2.53 -45.86
C ASP A 732 -7.12 2.06 -45.19
N LYS A 733 -7.51 0.79 -45.36
CA LYS A 733 -8.76 0.23 -44.82
C LYS A 733 -8.57 -0.59 -43.55
N LEU A 734 -7.33 -0.90 -43.14
CA LEU A 734 -7.07 -1.76 -41.98
C LEU A 734 -7.73 -1.22 -40.70
N MET A 735 -7.55 0.06 -40.40
CA MET A 735 -8.15 0.68 -39.21
C MET A 735 -9.68 0.65 -39.24
N SER A 736 -10.31 0.69 -40.42
CA SER A 736 -11.76 0.60 -40.55
C SER A 736 -12.31 -0.79 -40.21
N TYR A 737 -11.57 -1.85 -40.54
CA TYR A 737 -11.96 -3.24 -40.25
C TYR A 737 -11.75 -3.60 -38.78
N LEU A 738 -10.63 -3.14 -38.22
CA LEU A 738 -10.20 -3.47 -36.87
C LEU A 738 -10.90 -2.65 -35.78
N GLY A 739 -11.23 -1.40 -36.09
CA GLY A 739 -11.86 -0.43 -35.19
C GLY A 739 -11.03 -0.05 -33.94
N GLU A 740 -11.66 0.67 -33.01
CA GLU A 740 -11.09 1.08 -31.73
C GLU A 740 -10.63 -0.14 -30.88
N ASN A 741 -9.57 0.07 -30.11
CA ASN A 741 -9.03 -0.93 -29.17
C ASN A 741 -10.02 -1.18 -28.01
N ARG A 742 -10.13 -2.43 -27.55
CA ARG A 742 -10.90 -2.85 -26.36
C ARG A 742 -10.88 -1.84 -25.21
N GLN A 743 -9.70 -1.40 -24.77
CA GLN A 743 -9.60 -0.55 -23.58
C GLN A 743 -10.12 0.88 -23.82
N LEU A 744 -9.88 1.43 -25.01
CA LEU A 744 -10.43 2.73 -25.40
C LEU A 744 -11.95 2.66 -25.56
N PHE A 745 -12.46 1.56 -26.12
CA PHE A 745 -13.89 1.31 -26.23
C PHE A 745 -14.55 1.25 -24.85
N ILE A 746 -13.96 0.51 -23.90
CA ILE A 746 -14.46 0.43 -22.50
C ILE A 746 -14.45 1.81 -21.84
N GLU A 747 -13.38 2.59 -22.01
CA GLU A 747 -13.29 3.95 -21.43
C GLU A 747 -14.36 4.88 -22.03
N ASN A 748 -14.49 4.89 -23.36
CA ASN A 748 -15.53 5.65 -24.06
C ASN A 748 -16.93 5.23 -23.57
N LEU A 749 -17.21 3.93 -23.45
CA LEU A 749 -18.49 3.41 -22.99
C LEU A 749 -18.76 3.81 -21.53
N LYS A 750 -17.76 3.75 -20.64
CA LYS A 750 -17.88 4.27 -19.27
C LYS A 750 -18.25 5.74 -19.25
N THR A 751 -17.60 6.57 -20.07
CA THR A 751 -17.94 8.01 -20.13
C THR A 751 -19.36 8.27 -20.62
N VAL A 752 -19.87 7.44 -21.54
CA VAL A 752 -21.25 7.54 -22.05
C VAL A 752 -22.24 7.13 -20.95
N LEU A 753 -21.99 6.01 -20.26
CA LEU A 753 -22.81 5.56 -19.14
C LEU A 753 -22.80 6.54 -17.96
N GLU A 754 -21.66 7.15 -17.65
CA GLU A 754 -21.53 8.20 -16.64
C GLU A 754 -22.30 9.46 -17.02
N LYS A 755 -22.19 9.93 -18.27
CA LYS A 755 -23.02 11.04 -18.78
C LYS A 755 -24.51 10.72 -18.67
N ARG A 756 -24.91 9.48 -18.99
CA ARG A 756 -26.29 9.03 -18.87
C ARG A 756 -26.75 9.03 -17.41
N LYS A 757 -25.93 8.52 -16.49
CA LYS A 757 -26.17 8.57 -15.05
C LYS A 757 -26.24 10.01 -14.52
N SER A 758 -25.37 10.90 -14.99
CA SER A 758 -25.37 12.33 -14.65
C SER A 758 -26.66 13.01 -15.10
N ARG A 759 -27.08 12.81 -16.36
CA ARG A 759 -28.34 13.37 -16.90
C ARG A 759 -29.58 12.84 -16.16
N LEU A 760 -29.58 11.55 -15.80
CA LEU A 760 -30.59 10.93 -14.93
C LEU A 760 -30.62 11.58 -13.53
N SER A 761 -29.45 11.88 -12.95
CA SER A 761 -29.35 12.53 -11.65
C SER A 761 -29.72 14.03 -11.68
N GLU A 762 -29.51 14.68 -12.83
CA GLU A 762 -29.87 16.08 -13.11
C GLU A 762 -31.35 16.24 -13.50
N GLY A 763 -32.10 15.14 -13.65
CA GLY A 763 -33.53 15.18 -13.92
C GLY A 763 -33.92 15.51 -15.36
N LEU A 764 -32.96 15.45 -16.29
CA LEU A 764 -33.22 15.64 -17.72
C LEU A 764 -33.77 14.32 -18.29
N GLU A 765 -34.86 14.40 -19.05
CA GLU A 765 -35.36 13.25 -19.81
C GLU A 765 -34.27 12.76 -20.76
N ILE A 766 -34.07 11.44 -20.80
CA ILE A 766 -33.24 10.81 -21.82
C ILE A 766 -34.05 10.93 -23.10
N GLU A 767 -33.89 12.02 -23.84
CA GLU A 767 -34.39 12.08 -25.20
C GLU A 767 -33.85 10.84 -25.93
N ASN A 768 -34.75 10.10 -26.60
CA ASN A 768 -34.44 8.99 -27.51
C ASN A 768 -33.67 9.50 -28.75
N GLU A 769 -32.76 10.46 -28.59
CA GLU A 769 -31.69 10.62 -29.54
C GLU A 769 -30.89 9.32 -29.48
N ASN A 770 -30.79 8.69 -30.63
CA ASN A 770 -29.97 7.52 -30.86
C ASN A 770 -28.51 7.93 -30.62
N TYR A 771 -28.09 8.00 -29.35
CA TYR A 771 -26.71 8.19 -28.91
C TYR A 771 -25.94 6.90 -29.22
N GLY A 772 -25.97 6.47 -30.49
CA GLY A 772 -25.05 5.46 -30.98
C GLY A 772 -23.65 5.97 -30.64
N ILE A 773 -22.85 5.13 -30.00
CA ILE A 773 -21.43 5.42 -29.81
C ILE A 773 -20.86 5.61 -31.22
N GLU A 774 -20.52 6.83 -31.60
CA GLU A 774 -19.84 7.09 -32.86
C GLU A 774 -18.35 6.85 -32.63
N GLU A 775 -17.79 5.92 -33.39
CA GLU A 775 -16.35 5.63 -33.36
C GLU A 775 -15.58 6.90 -33.78
N LYS A 776 -14.58 7.30 -32.98
CA LYS A 776 -13.74 8.45 -33.36
C LYS A 776 -12.92 8.03 -34.59
N ASN A 777 -13.10 8.72 -35.72
CA ASN A 777 -12.38 8.44 -36.96
C ASN A 777 -10.86 8.26 -36.73
N LEU A 778 -10.41 7.00 -36.74
CA LEU A 778 -9.01 6.62 -36.62
C LEU A 778 -8.28 7.05 -37.91
N LYS A 779 -7.43 8.07 -37.81
CA LYS A 779 -6.60 8.51 -38.93
C LYS A 779 -5.50 7.47 -39.14
N SER A 780 -5.54 6.74 -40.26
CA SER A 780 -4.43 5.88 -40.67
C SER A 780 -3.19 6.72 -40.99
N SER A 781 -2.01 6.21 -40.62
CA SER A 781 -0.74 6.85 -40.99
C SER A 781 -0.30 6.54 -42.43
N GLY A 782 -1.10 5.76 -43.18
CA GLY A 782 -0.76 5.24 -44.51
C GLY A 782 0.29 4.14 -44.49
N ASN A 783 0.69 3.66 -43.30
CA ASN A 783 1.65 2.57 -43.12
C ASN A 783 1.09 1.53 -42.15
N LEU A 784 0.71 0.38 -42.70
CA LEU A 784 0.16 -0.78 -41.99
C LEU A 784 0.94 -1.17 -40.73
N TRP A 785 2.27 -1.32 -40.86
CA TRP A 785 3.12 -1.78 -39.76
C TRP A 785 3.22 -0.75 -38.64
N LYS A 786 3.20 0.54 -39.01
CA LYS A 786 3.18 1.64 -38.05
C LYS A 786 1.85 1.68 -37.30
N ASP A 787 0.72 1.55 -38.00
CA ASP A 787 -0.62 1.56 -37.40
C ASP A 787 -0.81 0.39 -36.43
N LEU A 788 -0.34 -0.83 -36.80
CA LEU A 788 -0.37 -2.00 -35.91
C LEU A 788 0.55 -1.86 -34.69
N ASP A 789 1.75 -1.29 -34.86
CA ASP A 789 2.70 -1.08 -33.75
C ASP A 789 2.20 0.01 -32.78
N GLU A 790 1.56 1.07 -33.29
CA GLU A 790 0.92 2.09 -32.47
C GLU A 790 -0.25 1.52 -31.67
N ARG A 791 -1.10 0.68 -32.29
CA ARG A 791 -2.20 0.02 -31.57
C ARG A 791 -1.67 -0.93 -30.48
N TYR A 792 -0.67 -1.75 -30.79
CA TYR A 792 -0.02 -2.63 -29.81
C TYR A 792 0.55 -1.84 -28.63
N LYS A 793 1.24 -0.73 -28.89
CA LYS A 793 1.81 0.13 -27.83
C LYS A 793 0.73 0.78 -26.97
N ASN A 794 -0.38 1.19 -27.57
CA ASN A 794 -1.50 1.79 -26.84
C ASN A 794 -2.17 0.76 -25.93
N GLU A 795 -2.49 -0.43 -26.45
CA GLU A 795 -3.06 -1.53 -25.64
C GLU A 795 -2.10 -1.95 -24.52
N LYS A 796 -0.81 -2.10 -24.84
CA LYS A 796 0.20 -2.44 -23.84
C LYS A 796 0.27 -1.41 -22.72
N ARG A 797 0.28 -0.11 -23.05
CA ARG A 797 0.34 0.96 -22.05
C ARG A 797 -0.87 0.96 -21.15
N LEU A 798 -2.06 0.83 -21.73
CA LEU A 798 -3.32 0.84 -20.98
C LEU A 798 -3.47 -0.45 -20.13
N LEU A 799 -3.05 -1.63 -20.61
CA LEU A 799 -3.00 -2.87 -19.83
C LEU A 799 -2.01 -2.78 -18.67
N VAL A 800 -0.79 -2.28 -18.91
CA VAL A 800 0.21 -2.11 -17.85
C VAL A 800 -0.27 -1.10 -16.81
N LYS A 801 -0.86 0.03 -17.25
CA LYS A 801 -1.46 1.01 -16.34
C LYS A 801 -2.55 0.37 -15.47
N TRP A 802 -3.45 -0.39 -16.08
CA TRP A 802 -4.51 -1.11 -15.35
C TRP A 802 -3.94 -2.12 -14.34
N LEU A 803 -2.88 -2.88 -14.69
CA LEU A 803 -2.22 -3.81 -13.78
C LEU A 803 -1.52 -3.08 -12.61
N GLN A 804 -0.87 -1.95 -12.89
CA GLN A 804 -0.16 -1.14 -11.89
C GLN A 804 -1.08 -0.37 -10.93
N GLU A 805 -2.27 0.02 -11.38
CA GLU A 805 -3.28 0.70 -10.56
C GLU A 805 -4.03 -0.25 -9.60
N GLY A 806 -3.51 -1.47 -9.39
CA GLY A 806 -4.13 -2.50 -8.57
C GLY A 806 -5.13 -3.34 -9.38
N GLY A 807 -4.68 -3.82 -10.55
CA GLY A 807 -5.43 -4.66 -11.49
C GLY A 807 -6.39 -5.57 -10.75
N SER A 808 -7.67 -5.28 -10.95
CA SER A 808 -8.74 -5.71 -10.09
C SER A 808 -8.78 -7.25 -10.04
N GLY A 809 -8.59 -7.82 -8.85
CA GLY A 809 -8.70 -9.25 -8.49
C GLY A 809 -8.03 -10.34 -9.38
N PRO A 810 -7.87 -11.58 -8.87
CA PRO A 810 -7.49 -12.72 -9.72
C PRO A 810 -8.51 -13.00 -10.84
N ARG A 811 -9.78 -12.61 -10.63
CA ARG A 811 -10.87 -12.79 -11.60
C ARG A 811 -10.67 -12.01 -12.89
N GLU A 812 -10.36 -10.71 -12.83
CA GLU A 812 -10.25 -9.90 -14.06
C GLU A 812 -8.90 -10.12 -14.76
N VAL A 813 -7.87 -10.51 -14.02
CA VAL A 813 -6.62 -11.03 -14.59
C VAL A 813 -6.87 -12.31 -15.40
N ASN A 814 -7.69 -13.23 -14.90
CA ASN A 814 -8.07 -14.44 -15.64
C ASN A 814 -8.97 -14.11 -16.85
N ASP A 815 -9.95 -13.19 -16.72
CA ASP A 815 -10.77 -12.72 -17.86
C ASP A 815 -9.91 -12.16 -19.00
N THR A 816 -8.99 -11.26 -18.67
CA THR A 816 -8.10 -10.65 -19.68
C THR A 816 -7.17 -11.67 -20.33
N THR A 817 -6.63 -12.61 -19.54
CA THR A 817 -5.77 -13.69 -20.04
C THR A 817 -6.50 -14.60 -21.02
N VAL A 818 -7.68 -15.10 -20.64
CA VAL A 818 -8.48 -16.02 -21.46
C VAL A 818 -8.98 -15.33 -22.73
N ARG A 819 -9.41 -14.07 -22.65
CA ARG A 819 -9.82 -13.30 -23.84
C ARG A 819 -8.67 -13.04 -24.81
N LEU A 820 -7.47 -12.75 -24.32
CA LEU A 820 -6.30 -12.58 -25.21
C LEU A 820 -5.92 -13.90 -25.91
N GLN A 821 -6.02 -15.03 -25.20
CA GLN A 821 -5.82 -16.36 -25.79
C GLN A 821 -6.88 -16.67 -26.85
N GLN A 822 -8.15 -16.39 -26.56
CA GLN A 822 -9.26 -16.53 -27.50
C GLN A 822 -9.03 -15.68 -28.76
N GLN A 823 -8.74 -14.39 -28.59
CA GLN A 823 -8.49 -13.46 -29.70
C GLN A 823 -7.34 -13.94 -30.60
N LYS A 824 -6.23 -14.36 -29.99
CA LYS A 824 -5.11 -14.97 -30.73
C LYS A 824 -5.59 -16.17 -31.54
N ARG A 825 -6.28 -17.12 -30.90
CA ARG A 825 -6.73 -18.35 -31.57
C ARG A 825 -7.69 -18.08 -32.72
N LEU A 826 -8.68 -17.20 -32.53
CA LEU A 826 -9.63 -16.83 -33.60
C LEU A 826 -8.89 -16.25 -34.81
N THR A 827 -7.93 -15.35 -34.60
CA THR A 827 -7.13 -14.80 -35.72
C THR A 827 -6.29 -15.84 -36.45
N GLU A 828 -5.81 -16.89 -35.76
CA GLU A 828 -5.04 -17.98 -36.38
C GLU A 828 -5.93 -18.88 -37.24
N GLN A 829 -7.16 -19.14 -36.78
CA GLN A 829 -8.14 -20.01 -37.43
C GLN A 829 -8.78 -19.40 -38.69
N GLU A 830 -8.92 -18.07 -38.76
CA GLU A 830 -9.55 -17.42 -39.91
C GLU A 830 -8.74 -17.59 -41.22
N PRO A 831 -9.40 -17.76 -42.38
CA PRO A 831 -8.75 -18.20 -43.61
C PRO A 831 -7.95 -17.10 -44.33
N ASN A 832 -8.35 -15.84 -44.19
CA ASN A 832 -7.71 -14.69 -44.82
C ASN A 832 -7.50 -13.55 -43.80
N MET A 833 -6.70 -12.54 -44.18
CA MET A 833 -6.41 -11.39 -43.33
C MET A 833 -7.67 -10.59 -43.02
N LEU A 834 -8.54 -10.35 -44.02
CA LEU A 834 -9.74 -9.55 -43.86
C LEU A 834 -10.68 -10.13 -42.78
N CYS A 835 -10.96 -11.44 -42.84
CA CYS A 835 -11.76 -12.12 -41.83
C CYS A 835 -11.09 -12.08 -40.46
N ALA A 836 -9.77 -12.28 -40.38
CA ALA A 836 -9.02 -12.21 -39.12
C ALA A 836 -9.10 -10.80 -38.47
N LEU A 837 -8.98 -9.73 -39.26
CA LEU A 837 -9.07 -8.35 -38.79
C LEU A 837 -10.48 -8.00 -38.30
N LEU A 838 -11.51 -8.36 -39.09
CA LEU A 838 -12.91 -8.13 -38.74
C LEU A 838 -13.31 -8.92 -37.49
N MET A 839 -12.95 -10.21 -37.43
CA MET A 839 -13.20 -11.06 -36.27
C MET A 839 -12.55 -10.52 -35.02
N LEU A 840 -11.27 -10.11 -35.09
CA LEU A 840 -10.58 -9.57 -33.94
C LEU A 840 -11.23 -8.28 -33.43
N GLY A 841 -11.56 -7.35 -34.34
CA GLY A 841 -12.21 -6.11 -33.98
C GLY A 841 -13.56 -6.34 -33.30
N LEU A 842 -14.39 -7.23 -33.85
CA LEU A 842 -15.68 -7.58 -33.27
C LEU A 842 -15.54 -8.25 -31.89
N CYS A 843 -14.60 -9.19 -31.73
CA CYS A 843 -14.37 -9.89 -30.45
C CYS A 843 -13.79 -8.98 -29.37
N GLU A 844 -13.06 -7.92 -29.72
CA GLU A 844 -12.55 -6.95 -28.75
C GLU A 844 -13.65 -6.08 -28.12
N ARG A 845 -14.75 -5.87 -28.83
CA ARG A 845 -15.82 -4.92 -28.46
C ARG A 845 -17.14 -5.56 -28.07
N HIS A 846 -17.38 -6.83 -28.41
CA HIS A 846 -18.65 -7.49 -28.12
C HIS A 846 -18.83 -7.69 -26.61
N ARG A 847 -19.95 -7.18 -26.07
CA ARG A 847 -20.40 -7.37 -24.69
C ARG A 847 -21.92 -7.47 -24.63
N ARG A 848 -22.43 -8.51 -23.97
CA ARG A 848 -23.87 -8.81 -23.92
C ARG A 848 -24.67 -7.85 -23.03
N THR A 849 -24.07 -7.40 -21.92
CA THR A 849 -24.74 -6.61 -20.86
C THR A 849 -24.84 -5.11 -21.16
N GLU A 850 -23.99 -4.60 -22.05
CA GLU A 850 -23.90 -3.17 -22.39
C GLU A 850 -24.50 -2.94 -23.78
N ASN A 851 -25.84 -2.88 -23.85
CA ASN A 851 -26.66 -2.81 -25.08
C ASN A 851 -26.40 -1.60 -26.03
N GLU A 852 -25.40 -0.77 -25.78
CA GLU A 852 -25.05 0.38 -26.62
C GLU A 852 -24.12 -0.09 -27.75
N ARG A 853 -24.72 -0.46 -28.88
CA ARG A 853 -24.04 -1.03 -30.03
C ARG A 853 -23.47 0.05 -30.95
N LEU A 854 -22.25 -0.17 -31.43
CA LEU A 854 -21.71 0.56 -32.58
C LEU A 854 -22.45 0.11 -33.84
N SER A 855 -23.13 1.05 -34.51
CA SER A 855 -23.74 0.81 -35.84
C SER A 855 -22.71 0.27 -36.86
N GLN A 856 -21.44 0.66 -36.70
CA GLN A 856 -20.33 0.19 -37.51
C GLN A 856 -19.94 -1.27 -37.25
N ASP A 857 -20.29 -1.86 -36.10
CA ASP A 857 -20.01 -3.28 -35.86
C ASP A 857 -21.02 -4.19 -36.57
N ASP A 858 -22.26 -3.72 -36.79
CA ASP A 858 -23.23 -4.46 -37.61
C ASP A 858 -22.80 -4.52 -39.08
N THR A 859 -22.23 -3.44 -39.61
CA THR A 859 -21.66 -3.44 -40.97
C THR A 859 -20.43 -4.35 -41.07
N ARG A 860 -19.55 -4.37 -40.05
CA ARG A 860 -18.41 -5.30 -40.00
C ARG A 860 -18.83 -6.77 -39.93
N ARG A 861 -19.86 -7.09 -39.13
CA ARG A 861 -20.42 -8.46 -39.08
C ARG A 861 -20.96 -8.89 -40.43
N HIS A 862 -21.68 -8.00 -41.13
CA HIS A 862 -22.17 -8.28 -42.46
C HIS A 862 -21.03 -8.53 -43.45
N LEU A 863 -19.99 -7.69 -43.48
CA LEU A 863 -18.83 -7.87 -44.36
C LEU A 863 -18.10 -9.18 -44.10
N LEU A 864 -17.93 -9.55 -42.83
CA LEU A 864 -17.34 -10.82 -42.45
C LEU A 864 -18.18 -12.01 -42.92
N ALA A 865 -19.50 -11.94 -42.73
CA ALA A 865 -20.42 -12.98 -43.15
C ALA A 865 -20.44 -13.16 -44.68
N GLU A 866 -20.37 -12.06 -45.42
CA GLU A 866 -20.26 -12.05 -46.89
C GLU A 866 -19.00 -12.77 -47.37
N GLU A 867 -17.83 -12.36 -46.88
CA GLU A 867 -16.54 -12.96 -47.26
C GLU A 867 -16.46 -14.45 -46.92
N GLN A 868 -16.91 -14.85 -45.72
CA GLN A 868 -16.88 -16.26 -45.32
C GLN A 868 -17.88 -17.11 -46.09
N PHE A 869 -19.06 -16.57 -46.42
CA PHE A 869 -20.05 -17.27 -47.22
C PHE A 869 -19.53 -17.50 -48.65
N ASP A 870 -18.87 -16.50 -49.24
CA ASP A 870 -18.22 -16.63 -50.54
C ASP A 870 -17.11 -17.69 -50.53
N LEU A 871 -16.31 -17.74 -49.46
CA LEU A 871 -15.29 -18.78 -49.27
C LEU A 871 -15.91 -20.17 -49.11
N ALA A 872 -17.00 -20.30 -48.35
CA ALA A 872 -17.72 -21.56 -48.19
C ALA A 872 -18.21 -22.09 -49.54
N ARG A 873 -18.79 -21.22 -50.37
CA ARG A 873 -19.24 -21.54 -51.74
C ARG A 873 -18.11 -22.04 -52.64
N LEU A 874 -16.90 -21.46 -52.53
CA LEU A 874 -15.73 -21.87 -53.31
C LEU A 874 -15.10 -23.19 -52.82
N SER A 875 -15.16 -23.45 -51.52
CA SER A 875 -14.48 -24.60 -50.90
C SER A 875 -15.19 -25.95 -51.09
N GLY A 876 -16.53 -25.94 -51.22
CA GLY A 876 -17.34 -27.16 -51.32
C GLY A 876 -17.24 -28.06 -50.08
N ASN A 877 -17.79 -29.29 -50.18
CA ASN A 877 -17.87 -30.30 -49.10
C ASN A 877 -16.50 -30.93 -48.69
N LYS A 878 -15.41 -30.16 -48.69
CA LYS A 878 -14.09 -30.65 -48.29
C LYS A 878 -14.01 -30.74 -46.77
N ASP A 879 -13.98 -31.97 -46.26
CA ASP A 879 -13.72 -32.24 -44.84
C ASP A 879 -12.39 -31.61 -44.40
N VAL A 880 -12.48 -30.59 -43.56
CA VAL A 880 -11.32 -30.06 -42.86
C VAL A 880 -10.98 -31.05 -41.75
N LYS A 881 -9.86 -31.77 -41.89
CA LYS A 881 -9.37 -32.66 -40.84
C LYS A 881 -9.18 -31.88 -39.55
N GLU A 882 -10.00 -32.19 -38.56
CA GLU A 882 -9.87 -31.64 -37.22
C GLU A 882 -8.71 -32.34 -36.50
N ILE A 883 -7.87 -31.55 -35.85
CA ILE A 883 -6.75 -32.06 -35.05
C ILE A 883 -7.30 -32.37 -33.66
N GLU A 884 -7.19 -33.63 -33.23
CA GLU A 884 -7.42 -34.01 -31.83
C GLU A 884 -6.34 -33.35 -30.96
N ASP A 885 -6.76 -32.41 -30.12
CA ASP A 885 -5.86 -31.66 -29.25
C ASP A 885 -5.59 -32.41 -27.94
N ALA A 886 -4.37 -32.25 -27.43
CA ALA A 886 -3.95 -32.79 -26.14
C ALA A 886 -4.80 -32.23 -24.98
N GLU A 887 -4.97 -33.03 -23.92
CA GLU A 887 -5.61 -32.56 -22.69
C GLU A 887 -4.86 -31.37 -22.08
N PRO A 888 -5.59 -30.36 -21.55
CA PRO A 888 -4.98 -29.24 -20.86
C PRO A 888 -4.23 -29.71 -19.60
N ASN A 889 -3.22 -28.96 -19.17
CA ASN A 889 -2.47 -29.30 -17.99
C ASN A 889 -3.37 -29.24 -16.74
N LYS A 890 -3.30 -30.26 -15.89
CA LYS A 890 -4.19 -30.44 -14.72
C LYS A 890 -4.05 -29.30 -13.69
N ASP A 891 -2.90 -28.65 -13.65
CA ASP A 891 -2.57 -27.70 -12.60
C ASP A 891 -3.00 -26.26 -12.92
N VAL A 892 -3.23 -25.89 -14.18
CA VAL A 892 -3.47 -24.48 -14.60
C VAL A 892 -4.94 -24.22 -14.93
N LEU A 893 -5.63 -23.41 -14.12
CA LEU A 893 -7.06 -23.09 -14.31
C LEU A 893 -7.35 -22.40 -15.66
N ASN A 894 -6.50 -21.45 -16.08
CA ASN A 894 -6.69 -20.70 -17.32
C ASN A 894 -6.64 -21.62 -18.57
N GLU A 895 -5.89 -22.72 -18.53
CA GLU A 895 -5.86 -23.70 -19.62
C GLU A 895 -7.18 -24.48 -19.74
N TRP A 896 -7.86 -24.73 -18.62
CA TRP A 896 -9.19 -25.35 -18.61
C TRP A 896 -10.26 -24.39 -19.15
N MET A 897 -10.24 -23.14 -18.72
CA MET A 897 -11.13 -22.09 -19.23
C MET A 897 -10.98 -21.95 -20.75
N ASP A 898 -9.73 -21.89 -21.24
CA ASP A 898 -9.42 -21.83 -22.66
C ASP A 898 -9.82 -23.09 -23.43
N ALA A 899 -9.71 -24.28 -22.81
CA ALA A 899 -10.16 -25.54 -23.42
C ALA A 899 -11.68 -25.59 -23.60
N VAL A 900 -12.47 -25.09 -22.65
CA VAL A 900 -13.94 -25.01 -22.80
C VAL A 900 -14.31 -24.09 -23.98
N LEU A 901 -13.71 -22.90 -24.06
CA LEU A 901 -13.96 -21.98 -25.17
C LEU A 901 -13.55 -22.59 -26.52
N ARG A 902 -12.47 -23.39 -26.57
CA ARG A 902 -12.06 -24.10 -27.77
C ARG A 902 -13.12 -25.08 -28.27
N GLU A 903 -13.72 -25.87 -27.38
CA GLU A 903 -14.78 -26.82 -27.78
C GLU A 903 -16.03 -26.08 -28.26
N MET A 904 -16.42 -24.99 -27.58
CA MET A 904 -17.53 -24.15 -28.01
C MET A 904 -17.28 -23.48 -29.38
N GLU A 905 -16.06 -23.05 -29.67
CA GLU A 905 -15.70 -22.56 -31.01
C GLU A 905 -15.69 -23.65 -32.09
N ARG A 906 -15.43 -24.91 -31.73
CA ARG A 906 -15.62 -26.05 -32.67
C ARG A 906 -17.10 -26.24 -32.97
N LYS A 907 -17.97 -26.20 -31.94
CA LYS A 907 -19.43 -26.20 -32.11
C LYS A 907 -19.87 -25.07 -33.05
N HIS A 908 -19.44 -23.82 -32.82
CA HIS A 908 -19.80 -22.68 -33.69
C HIS A 908 -19.38 -22.85 -35.14
N ARG A 909 -18.21 -23.43 -35.40
CA ARG A 909 -17.75 -23.72 -36.77
C ARG A 909 -18.57 -24.82 -37.43
N MET A 910 -18.95 -25.86 -36.70
CA MET A 910 -19.88 -26.88 -37.18
C MET A 910 -21.23 -26.25 -37.53
N GLU A 911 -21.79 -25.42 -36.66
CA GLU A 911 -23.06 -24.72 -36.89
C GLU A 911 -23.02 -23.78 -38.11
N GLN A 912 -21.91 -23.06 -38.29
CA GLN A 912 -21.69 -22.22 -39.48
C GLN A 912 -21.64 -23.01 -40.77
N ARG A 913 -20.94 -24.16 -40.76
CA ARG A 913 -20.88 -25.06 -41.92
C ARG A 913 -22.24 -25.67 -42.22
N PHE A 914 -22.92 -26.16 -41.19
CA PHE A 914 -24.26 -26.73 -41.30
C PHE A 914 -25.24 -25.74 -41.93
N LEU A 915 -25.32 -24.50 -41.42
CA LEU A 915 -26.19 -23.48 -41.99
C LEU A 915 -25.79 -23.14 -43.43
N SER A 916 -24.49 -23.00 -43.71
CA SER A 916 -24.02 -22.69 -45.08
C SER A 916 -24.39 -23.79 -46.08
N LEU A 917 -24.26 -25.06 -45.70
CA LEU A 917 -24.66 -26.20 -46.52
C LEU A 917 -26.18 -26.22 -46.74
N LEU A 918 -26.96 -25.98 -45.68
CA LEU A 918 -28.42 -25.93 -45.74
C LEU A 918 -28.93 -24.80 -46.64
N LEU A 919 -28.27 -23.64 -46.63
CA LEU A 919 -28.64 -22.50 -47.48
C LEU A 919 -28.30 -22.77 -48.97
N LEU A 920 -27.19 -23.45 -49.23
CA LEU A 920 -26.70 -23.78 -50.58
C LEU A 920 -27.35 -25.04 -51.18
N ASP A 921 -28.17 -25.77 -50.42
CA ASP A 921 -28.82 -26.97 -50.91
C ASP A 921 -29.95 -26.64 -51.89
N ASN A 922 -29.81 -27.14 -53.11
CA ASN A 922 -30.79 -26.97 -54.18
C ASN A 922 -31.99 -27.92 -54.02
N ALA A 923 -31.89 -28.97 -53.18
CA ALA A 923 -32.99 -29.89 -52.92
C ALA A 923 -34.16 -29.21 -52.17
N LEU A 924 -33.89 -28.08 -51.50
CA LEU A 924 -34.91 -27.31 -50.77
C LEU A 924 -35.75 -26.40 -51.67
N ASP A 925 -35.48 -26.32 -52.98
CA ASP A 925 -36.18 -25.40 -53.87
C ASP A 925 -37.68 -25.72 -54.03
N ASP A 926 -38.08 -26.98 -53.95
CA ASP A 926 -39.48 -27.40 -53.97
C ASP A 926 -40.21 -26.91 -52.71
N LEU A 927 -39.61 -27.11 -51.53
CA LEU A 927 -40.14 -26.60 -50.25
C LEU A 927 -40.17 -25.07 -50.19
N ARG A 928 -39.18 -24.39 -50.80
CA ARG A 928 -39.20 -22.94 -50.98
C ARG A 928 -40.35 -22.50 -51.89
N GLY A 929 -40.68 -23.29 -52.91
CA GLY A 929 -41.84 -23.11 -53.76
C GLY A 929 -43.14 -23.10 -52.96
N GLU A 930 -43.36 -24.13 -52.14
CA GLU A 930 -44.52 -24.24 -51.26
C GLU A 930 -44.58 -23.09 -50.25
N ALA A 931 -43.45 -22.74 -49.63
CA ALA A 931 -43.38 -21.62 -48.69
C ALA A 931 -43.70 -20.26 -49.34
N ARG A 932 -43.49 -20.08 -50.65
CA ARG A 932 -43.84 -18.83 -51.36
C ARG A 932 -45.34 -18.64 -51.54
N GLU A 933 -46.10 -19.73 -51.61
CA GLU A 933 -47.55 -19.69 -51.84
C GLU A 933 -48.33 -19.37 -50.55
N ILE A 934 -47.70 -19.57 -49.39
CA ILE A 934 -48.30 -19.42 -48.06
C ILE A 934 -48.14 -17.99 -47.52
N SER A 935 -49.14 -17.48 -46.78
CA SER A 935 -49.10 -16.13 -46.21
C SER A 935 -48.01 -15.94 -45.14
N GLU A 936 -47.66 -14.69 -44.80
CA GLU A 936 -46.65 -14.41 -43.75
C GLU A 936 -47.06 -14.96 -42.37
N ASP A 937 -48.33 -14.77 -41.97
CA ASP A 937 -48.83 -15.26 -40.70
C ASP A 937 -48.85 -16.80 -40.61
N GLU A 938 -49.23 -17.47 -41.70
CA GLU A 938 -49.22 -18.93 -41.78
C GLU A 938 -47.79 -19.50 -41.77
N ARG A 939 -46.83 -18.83 -42.44
CA ARG A 939 -45.41 -19.20 -42.35
C ARG A 939 -44.86 -19.08 -40.95
N GLN A 940 -45.19 -17.99 -40.23
CA GLN A 940 -44.78 -17.81 -38.84
C GLN A 940 -45.43 -18.86 -37.91
N LYS A 941 -46.70 -19.19 -38.14
CA LYS A 941 -47.37 -20.25 -37.40
C LYS A 941 -46.71 -21.61 -37.64
N ARG A 942 -46.35 -21.92 -38.89
CA ARG A 942 -45.64 -23.17 -39.21
C ARG A 942 -44.24 -23.23 -38.59
N LEU A 943 -43.51 -22.11 -38.56
CA LEU A 943 -42.23 -22.02 -37.84
C LEU A 943 -42.39 -22.24 -36.33
N MET A 944 -43.49 -21.77 -35.72
CA MET A 944 -43.78 -22.01 -34.30
C MET A 944 -44.13 -23.49 -34.04
N GLU A 945 -44.93 -24.11 -34.91
CA GLU A 945 -45.23 -25.55 -34.83
C GLU A 945 -43.95 -26.40 -34.96
N LEU A 946 -43.08 -26.09 -35.93
CA LEU A 946 -41.79 -26.75 -36.09
C LEU A 946 -40.87 -26.56 -34.89
N LYS A 947 -40.98 -25.41 -34.20
CA LYS A 947 -40.25 -25.17 -32.96
C LYS A 947 -40.77 -26.06 -31.83
N ASP A 948 -42.07 -26.14 -31.64
CA ASP A 948 -42.68 -27.00 -30.63
C ASP A 948 -42.39 -28.49 -30.90
N GLU A 949 -42.40 -28.91 -32.17
CA GLU A 949 -41.99 -30.26 -32.61
C GLU A 949 -40.53 -30.54 -32.27
N ARG A 950 -39.63 -29.57 -32.51
CA ARG A 950 -38.21 -29.70 -32.17
C ARG A 950 -37.96 -29.75 -30.66
N ASP A 951 -38.62 -28.89 -29.89
CA ASP A 951 -38.43 -28.78 -28.44
C ASP A 951 -38.90 -30.06 -27.71
N ALA A 952 -39.65 -30.95 -28.39
CA ALA A 952 -40.07 -32.25 -27.89
C ALA A 952 -39.10 -33.42 -28.21
N LEU A 953 -38.05 -33.20 -29.01
CA LEU A 953 -37.07 -34.24 -29.42
C LEU A 953 -35.94 -34.41 -28.40
N ASP A 954 -35.45 -35.65 -28.25
CA ASP A 954 -34.23 -35.98 -27.50
C ASP A 954 -33.04 -36.18 -28.45
N LEU A 955 -32.24 -35.13 -28.61
CA LEU A 955 -31.13 -35.08 -29.57
C LEU A 955 -29.95 -36.01 -29.23
N ASP A 956 -29.95 -36.69 -28.08
CA ASP A 956 -28.99 -37.77 -27.80
C ASP A 956 -29.33 -39.07 -28.57
N GLU A 957 -30.56 -39.24 -29.07
CA GLU A 957 -30.97 -40.37 -29.90
C GLU A 957 -30.82 -40.10 -31.40
N LYS A 958 -30.26 -41.06 -32.15
CA LYS A 958 -30.04 -40.91 -33.61
C LYS A 958 -31.31 -40.70 -34.42
N GLY A 959 -32.43 -41.31 -34.01
CA GLY A 959 -33.70 -41.13 -34.72
C GLY A 959 -34.21 -39.69 -34.65
N ASP A 960 -34.06 -39.08 -33.47
CA ASP A 960 -34.46 -37.70 -33.21
C ASP A 960 -33.47 -36.70 -33.85
N GLN A 961 -32.19 -37.07 -34.01
CA GLN A 961 -31.22 -36.29 -34.79
C GLN A 961 -31.62 -36.16 -36.26
N ASP A 962 -31.99 -37.27 -36.91
CA ASP A 962 -32.46 -37.26 -38.30
C ASP A 962 -33.74 -36.41 -38.44
N MET A 963 -34.65 -36.54 -37.47
CA MET A 963 -35.90 -35.78 -37.43
C MET A 963 -35.66 -34.27 -37.23
N ASN A 964 -34.71 -33.90 -36.36
CA ASN A 964 -34.26 -32.53 -36.17
C ASN A 964 -33.64 -31.96 -37.47
N HIS A 965 -32.88 -32.75 -38.23
CA HIS A 965 -32.36 -32.31 -39.54
C HIS A 965 -33.49 -31.93 -40.49
N THR A 966 -34.50 -32.79 -40.64
CA THR A 966 -35.67 -32.52 -41.49
C THR A 966 -36.47 -31.31 -41.02
N ILE A 967 -36.63 -31.12 -39.70
CA ILE A 967 -37.28 -29.92 -39.15
C ILE A 967 -36.50 -28.65 -39.53
N LEU A 968 -35.16 -28.68 -39.45
CA LEU A 968 -34.32 -27.54 -39.81
C LEU A 968 -34.33 -27.25 -41.31
N GLU A 969 -34.37 -28.27 -42.17
CA GLU A 969 -34.56 -28.14 -43.62
C GLU A 969 -35.87 -27.41 -43.96
N MET A 970 -36.99 -27.85 -43.37
CA MET A 970 -38.30 -27.21 -43.54
C MET A 970 -38.27 -25.77 -43.00
N ALA A 971 -37.74 -25.57 -41.79
CA ALA A 971 -37.64 -24.25 -41.17
C ALA A 971 -36.79 -23.29 -41.99
N CYS A 972 -35.70 -23.77 -42.60
CA CYS A 972 -34.84 -22.99 -43.49
C CYS A 972 -35.61 -22.44 -44.69
N ALA A 973 -36.38 -23.30 -45.38
CA ALA A 973 -37.20 -22.89 -46.52
C ALA A 973 -38.23 -21.80 -46.15
N PHE A 974 -38.97 -21.99 -45.06
CA PHE A 974 -39.93 -20.99 -44.55
C PHE A 974 -39.24 -19.68 -44.14
N LYS A 975 -38.08 -19.77 -43.49
CA LYS A 975 -37.32 -18.60 -43.01
C LYS A 975 -36.75 -17.75 -44.15
N ILE A 976 -36.16 -18.38 -45.17
CA ILE A 976 -35.62 -17.70 -46.35
C ILE A 976 -36.71 -16.84 -46.99
N GLU A 977 -37.89 -17.42 -47.23
CA GLU A 977 -38.99 -16.70 -47.85
C GLU A 977 -39.54 -15.62 -46.92
N SER A 978 -39.62 -15.86 -45.60
CA SER A 978 -40.05 -14.83 -44.64
C SER A 978 -39.11 -13.61 -44.68
N ARG A 979 -37.80 -13.85 -44.72
CA ARG A 979 -36.78 -12.80 -44.83
C ARG A 979 -36.80 -12.10 -46.20
N ARG A 980 -37.07 -12.83 -47.28
CA ARG A 980 -37.23 -12.29 -48.64
C ARG A 980 -38.34 -11.23 -48.69
N PHE A 981 -39.50 -11.51 -48.09
CA PHE A 981 -40.61 -10.55 -48.03
C PHE A 981 -40.27 -9.33 -47.19
N ARG A 982 -39.63 -9.52 -46.01
CA ARG A 982 -39.20 -8.40 -45.16
C ARG A 982 -38.22 -7.46 -45.86
N LEU A 983 -37.17 -8.02 -46.48
CA LEU A 983 -36.16 -7.21 -47.17
C LEU A 983 -36.73 -6.47 -48.38
N LYS A 984 -37.70 -7.07 -49.10
CA LYS A 984 -38.47 -6.38 -50.16
C LYS A 984 -39.29 -5.21 -49.61
N SER A 985 -39.91 -5.37 -48.44
CA SER A 985 -40.69 -4.32 -47.78
C SER A 985 -39.81 -3.17 -47.26
N SER A 986 -38.58 -3.47 -46.82
CA SER A 986 -37.63 -2.47 -46.31
C SER A 986 -36.81 -1.75 -47.40
N GLN A 987 -36.44 -2.43 -48.49
CA GLN A 987 -35.65 -1.85 -49.59
C GLN A 987 -36.51 -1.63 -50.84
N LYS A 988 -37.03 -0.41 -51.02
CA LYS A 988 -37.96 -0.05 -52.10
C LYS A 988 -37.39 -0.10 -53.54
N GLU A 989 -36.07 -0.28 -53.75
CA GLU A 989 -35.45 -0.13 -55.09
C GLU A 989 -34.41 -1.19 -55.51
N ARG A 990 -34.04 -2.17 -54.68
CA ARG A 990 -33.08 -3.22 -55.07
C ARG A 990 -33.74 -4.60 -55.15
N ARG A 991 -33.41 -5.37 -56.19
CA ARG A 991 -33.75 -6.80 -56.24
C ARG A 991 -33.01 -7.49 -55.11
N VAL A 992 -33.76 -8.01 -54.13
CA VAL A 992 -33.22 -8.87 -53.07
C VAL A 992 -32.81 -10.19 -53.72
N THR A 993 -31.51 -10.48 -53.75
CA THR A 993 -30.96 -11.76 -54.21
C THR A 993 -30.91 -12.75 -53.06
N ASP A 994 -30.88 -14.05 -53.39
CA ASP A 994 -30.81 -15.10 -52.38
C ASP A 994 -29.52 -14.98 -51.55
N ASP A 995 -28.41 -14.55 -52.17
CA ASP A 995 -27.14 -14.22 -51.49
C ASP A 995 -27.32 -13.16 -50.38
N THR A 996 -28.09 -12.09 -50.63
CA THR A 996 -28.34 -11.06 -49.60
C THR A 996 -29.13 -11.58 -48.40
N ILE A 997 -30.00 -12.57 -48.63
CA ILE A 997 -30.77 -13.22 -47.57
C ILE A 997 -29.85 -14.16 -46.78
N PHE A 998 -29.03 -14.95 -47.49
CA PHE A 998 -28.10 -15.89 -46.88
C PHE A 998 -27.08 -15.17 -46.00
N VAL A 999 -26.46 -14.09 -46.49
CA VAL A 999 -25.54 -13.27 -45.68
C VAL A 999 -26.24 -12.67 -44.47
N SER A 1000 -27.49 -12.23 -44.59
CA SER A 1000 -28.27 -11.75 -43.43
C SER A 1000 -28.51 -12.85 -42.39
N MET A 1001 -28.76 -14.10 -42.80
CA MET A 1001 -28.97 -15.22 -41.88
C MET A 1001 -27.68 -15.65 -41.19
N VAL A 1002 -26.56 -15.68 -41.93
CA VAL A 1002 -25.22 -15.93 -41.37
C VAL A 1002 -24.82 -14.82 -40.40
N THR A 1003 -25.20 -13.57 -40.66
CA THR A 1003 -24.99 -12.44 -39.75
C THR A 1003 -25.77 -12.62 -38.43
N ASP A 1004 -27.02 -13.07 -38.50
CA ASP A 1004 -27.84 -13.37 -37.33
C ASP A 1004 -27.24 -14.54 -36.51
N LEU A 1005 -26.70 -15.57 -37.18
CA LEU A 1005 -26.00 -16.68 -36.52
C LEU A 1005 -24.72 -16.21 -35.81
N ARG A 1006 -23.89 -15.40 -36.48
CA ARG A 1006 -22.65 -14.84 -35.90
C ARG A 1006 -22.91 -14.01 -34.65
N LYS A 1007 -24.00 -13.25 -34.65
CA LYS A 1007 -24.44 -12.49 -33.48
C LYS A 1007 -24.77 -13.41 -32.31
N ARG A 1008 -25.55 -14.48 -32.56
CA ARG A 1008 -25.85 -15.50 -31.54
C ARG A 1008 -24.59 -16.19 -31.01
N HIS A 1009 -23.66 -16.54 -31.88
CA HIS A 1009 -22.35 -17.09 -31.48
C HIS A 1009 -21.60 -16.15 -30.54
N SER A 1010 -21.59 -14.86 -30.86
CA SER A 1010 -20.92 -13.87 -30.02
C SER A 1010 -21.63 -13.70 -28.66
N ASP A 1011 -22.97 -13.77 -28.64
CA ASP A 1011 -23.76 -13.71 -27.40
C ASP A 1011 -23.58 -14.95 -26.52
N GLU A 1012 -23.52 -16.15 -27.11
CA GLU A 1012 -23.22 -17.42 -26.39
C GLU A 1012 -21.77 -17.42 -25.88
N CYS A 1013 -20.80 -16.94 -26.67
CA CYS A 1013 -19.41 -16.78 -26.23
C CYS A 1013 -19.29 -15.94 -24.97
N GLU A 1014 -19.94 -14.76 -24.94
CA GLU A 1014 -19.91 -13.89 -23.75
C GLU A 1014 -20.63 -14.51 -22.55
N GLU A 1015 -21.75 -15.20 -22.78
CA GLU A 1015 -22.44 -15.93 -21.71
C GLU A 1015 -21.55 -17.01 -21.09
N MET A 1016 -20.84 -17.75 -21.93
CA MET A 1016 -19.91 -18.79 -21.48
C MET A 1016 -18.71 -18.20 -20.76
N LEU A 1017 -18.15 -17.08 -21.23
CA LEU A 1017 -17.07 -16.36 -20.56
C LEU A 1017 -17.50 -15.87 -19.17
N GLU A 1018 -18.70 -15.32 -19.02
CA GLU A 1018 -19.24 -14.89 -17.73
C GLU A 1018 -19.39 -16.08 -16.75
N LYS A 1019 -19.86 -17.24 -17.23
CA LYS A 1019 -20.00 -18.45 -16.41
C LYS A 1019 -18.66 -19.05 -16.01
N ILE A 1020 -17.75 -19.24 -16.96
CA ILE A 1020 -16.46 -19.94 -16.77
C ILE A 1020 -15.57 -19.25 -15.73
N LEU A 1021 -15.69 -17.93 -15.56
CA LEU A 1021 -14.91 -17.15 -14.59
C LEU A 1021 -15.17 -17.53 -13.12
N ASP A 1022 -16.36 -18.03 -12.81
CA ASP A 1022 -16.78 -18.37 -11.45
C ASP A 1022 -16.77 -19.89 -11.17
N MET A 1023 -16.36 -20.71 -12.15
CA MET A 1023 -16.40 -22.17 -12.08
C MET A 1023 -15.10 -22.80 -11.58
N SER A 1024 -15.23 -23.91 -10.86
CA SER A 1024 -14.11 -24.76 -10.43
C SER A 1024 -13.60 -25.65 -11.57
N LYS A 1025 -12.41 -26.24 -11.39
CA LYS A 1025 -11.79 -27.13 -12.39
C LYS A 1025 -12.67 -28.33 -12.78
N GLU A 1026 -13.35 -28.94 -11.81
CA GLU A 1026 -14.23 -30.10 -12.03
C GLU A 1026 -15.47 -29.70 -12.84
N GLU A 1027 -16.03 -28.54 -12.53
CA GLU A 1027 -17.15 -27.97 -13.28
C GLU A 1027 -16.73 -27.60 -14.71
N LEU A 1028 -15.54 -27.01 -14.91
CA LEU A 1028 -15.00 -26.72 -16.25
C LEU A 1028 -14.78 -27.99 -17.07
N ALA A 1029 -14.29 -29.07 -16.45
CA ALA A 1029 -14.14 -30.36 -17.13
C ALA A 1029 -15.51 -30.95 -17.53
N ALA A 1030 -16.51 -30.85 -16.67
CA ALA A 1030 -17.88 -31.28 -16.96
C ALA A 1030 -18.51 -30.47 -18.11
N VAL A 1031 -18.35 -29.14 -18.09
CA VAL A 1031 -18.81 -28.27 -19.19
C VAL A 1031 -18.09 -28.61 -20.49
N ARG A 1032 -16.77 -28.82 -20.46
CA ARG A 1032 -16.01 -29.23 -21.65
C ARG A 1032 -16.57 -30.54 -22.23
N MET A 1033 -16.81 -31.54 -21.38
CA MET A 1033 -17.38 -32.82 -21.82
C MET A 1033 -18.79 -32.65 -22.39
N LYS A 1034 -19.59 -31.77 -21.80
CA LYS A 1034 -20.92 -31.42 -22.32
C LYS A 1034 -20.81 -30.79 -23.71
N GLU A 1035 -19.92 -29.83 -23.93
CA GLU A 1035 -19.72 -29.21 -25.26
C GLU A 1035 -19.17 -30.19 -26.30
N ILE A 1036 -18.32 -31.15 -25.88
CA ILE A 1036 -17.87 -32.23 -26.76
C ILE A 1036 -19.04 -33.14 -27.13
N GLN A 1037 -19.94 -33.43 -26.20
CA GLN A 1037 -21.12 -34.25 -26.47
C GLN A 1037 -22.04 -33.51 -27.43
N THR A 1038 -22.39 -32.26 -27.18
CA THR A 1038 -23.26 -31.46 -28.06
C THR A 1038 -22.72 -31.35 -29.48
N TYR A 1039 -21.40 -31.24 -29.64
CA TYR A 1039 -20.74 -31.30 -30.95
C TYR A 1039 -20.91 -32.68 -31.62
N LYS A 1040 -20.71 -33.78 -30.88
CA LYS A 1040 -20.79 -35.16 -31.41
C LYS A 1040 -22.21 -35.61 -31.75
N SER A 1041 -23.22 -35.12 -31.04
CA SER A 1041 -24.63 -35.36 -31.31
C SER A 1041 -25.25 -34.29 -32.22
N GLU A 1042 -24.44 -33.42 -32.83
CA GLU A 1042 -24.88 -32.40 -33.80
C GLU A 1042 -26.00 -31.49 -33.27
N HIS A 1043 -25.88 -31.03 -32.01
CA HIS A 1043 -26.83 -30.07 -31.44
C HIS A 1043 -26.61 -28.68 -32.05
N VAL A 1044 -27.29 -28.42 -33.16
CA VAL A 1044 -27.23 -27.15 -33.91
C VAL A 1044 -28.15 -26.09 -33.30
N GLU A 1045 -28.04 -25.84 -32.00
CA GLU A 1045 -28.98 -24.99 -31.23
C GLU A 1045 -29.03 -23.55 -31.73
N ASN A 1046 -27.90 -22.94 -32.07
CA ASN A 1046 -27.90 -21.55 -32.56
C ASN A 1046 -28.53 -21.44 -33.95
N VAL A 1047 -28.30 -22.43 -34.81
CA VAL A 1047 -28.91 -22.48 -36.15
C VAL A 1047 -30.42 -22.60 -36.03
N ALA A 1048 -30.88 -23.52 -35.21
CA ALA A 1048 -32.31 -23.69 -34.96
C ALA A 1048 -32.93 -22.43 -34.36
N ALA A 1049 -32.24 -21.79 -33.40
CA ALA A 1049 -32.70 -20.53 -32.86
C ALA A 1049 -32.77 -19.43 -33.93
N VAL A 1050 -31.92 -19.43 -34.96
CA VAL A 1050 -31.97 -18.44 -36.07
C VAL A 1050 -33.15 -18.77 -36.97
N LEU A 1051 -33.28 -20.03 -37.40
CA LEU A 1051 -34.32 -20.47 -38.35
C LEU A 1051 -35.73 -20.37 -37.76
N LEU A 1052 -35.90 -20.79 -36.50
CA LEU A 1052 -37.19 -20.87 -35.80
C LEU A 1052 -37.54 -19.59 -35.03
N CYS A 1053 -36.71 -18.54 -35.12
CA CYS A 1053 -37.03 -17.26 -34.49
C CYS A 1053 -38.28 -16.64 -35.14
N TYR A 1054 -39.20 -16.14 -34.31
CA TYR A 1054 -40.33 -15.36 -34.80
C TYR A 1054 -39.86 -14.08 -35.49
N ASP A 1055 -40.41 -13.83 -36.67
CA ASP A 1055 -40.03 -12.72 -37.55
C ASP A 1055 -41.21 -11.76 -37.85
N GLY A 1056 -42.28 -11.74 -37.04
CA GLY A 1056 -43.40 -10.82 -37.23
C GLY A 1056 -43.12 -9.36 -36.81
N LEU A 1057 -44.16 -8.51 -36.87
CA LEU A 1057 -44.15 -7.06 -36.61
C LEU A 1057 -43.91 -6.70 -35.13
N GLY A 1058 -42.73 -7.00 -34.62
CA GLY A 1058 -42.21 -6.54 -33.34
C GLY A 1058 -41.73 -7.69 -32.46
N THR A 1059 -40.52 -7.56 -31.92
CA THR A 1059 -40.07 -8.41 -30.82
C THR A 1059 -40.93 -8.15 -29.58
N ASN A 1060 -41.14 -9.16 -28.72
CA ASN A 1060 -41.88 -8.98 -27.45
C ASN A 1060 -41.36 -7.78 -26.65
N ASP A 1061 -40.06 -7.48 -26.71
CA ASP A 1061 -39.44 -6.33 -26.05
C ASP A 1061 -39.76 -4.98 -26.71
N GLU A 1062 -40.01 -4.93 -28.02
CA GLU A 1062 -40.45 -3.71 -28.71
C GLU A 1062 -41.92 -3.44 -28.44
N ILE A 1063 -42.74 -4.51 -28.34
CA ILE A 1063 -44.15 -4.41 -27.97
C ILE A 1063 -44.27 -3.98 -26.51
N LEU A 1064 -43.50 -4.59 -25.60
CA LEU A 1064 -43.43 -4.21 -24.18
C LEU A 1064 -42.94 -2.77 -24.01
N ARG A 1065 -41.86 -2.36 -24.71
CA ARG A 1065 -41.40 -0.95 -24.69
C ARG A 1065 -42.41 0.01 -25.28
N ALA A 1066 -43.11 -0.35 -26.35
CA ALA A 1066 -44.16 0.49 -26.92
C ALA A 1066 -45.36 0.63 -25.96
N LEU A 1067 -45.67 -0.41 -25.19
CA LEU A 1067 -46.69 -0.39 -24.14
C LEU A 1067 -46.24 0.44 -22.92
N GLU A 1068 -45.01 0.28 -22.45
CA GLU A 1068 -44.42 1.10 -21.39
C GLU A 1068 -44.39 2.58 -21.78
N ASN A 1069 -43.95 2.90 -23.00
CA ASN A 1069 -43.95 4.28 -23.50
C ASN A 1069 -45.36 4.87 -23.59
N LYS A 1070 -46.36 4.07 -23.98
CA LYS A 1070 -47.77 4.50 -23.97
C LYS A 1070 -48.27 4.72 -22.55
N TYR A 1071 -47.87 3.87 -21.61
CA TYR A 1071 -48.25 3.97 -20.20
C TYR A 1071 -47.63 5.20 -19.53
N ASP A 1072 -46.33 5.43 -19.74
CA ASP A 1072 -45.63 6.60 -19.21
C ASP A 1072 -46.18 7.91 -19.79
N ALA A 1073 -46.48 7.94 -21.09
CA ALA A 1073 -47.13 9.10 -21.72
C ALA A 1073 -48.55 9.37 -21.15
N LEU A 1074 -49.29 8.32 -20.77
CA LEU A 1074 -50.59 8.46 -20.12
C LEU A 1074 -50.46 8.93 -18.66
N ARG A 1075 -49.50 8.38 -17.92
CA ARG A 1075 -49.17 8.78 -16.55
C ARG A 1075 -48.75 10.25 -16.47
N ASP A 1076 -47.95 10.70 -17.43
CA ASP A 1076 -47.48 12.09 -17.50
C ASP A 1076 -48.61 13.06 -17.83
N LYS A 1077 -49.53 12.68 -18.73
CA LYS A 1077 -50.74 13.47 -19.01
C LYS A 1077 -51.65 13.57 -17.79
N LEU A 1078 -51.81 12.47 -17.04
CA LEU A 1078 -52.58 12.45 -15.79
C LEU A 1078 -51.97 13.37 -14.72
N LEU A 1079 -50.66 13.30 -14.52
CA LEU A 1079 -49.96 14.16 -13.56
C LEU A 1079 -49.97 15.64 -14.00
N LEU A 1080 -49.86 15.92 -15.31
CA LEU A 1080 -49.99 17.27 -15.86
C LEU A 1080 -51.39 17.84 -15.68
N GLU A 1081 -52.45 17.06 -15.91
CA GLU A 1081 -53.82 17.50 -15.64
C GLU A 1081 -54.08 17.71 -14.15
N ALA A 1082 -53.47 16.92 -13.27
CA ALA A 1082 -53.56 17.12 -11.83
C ALA A 1082 -52.88 18.41 -11.39
N LEU A 1083 -51.70 18.69 -11.95
CA LEU A 1083 -50.96 19.91 -11.71
C LEU A 1083 -51.71 21.15 -12.24
N ARG A 1084 -52.32 21.04 -13.43
CA ARG A 1084 -53.16 22.08 -14.03
C ARG A 1084 -54.39 22.38 -13.17
N LYS A 1085 -55.03 21.37 -12.57
CA LYS A 1085 -56.18 21.54 -11.67
C LYS A 1085 -55.80 22.10 -10.30
N GLN A 1086 -54.65 21.69 -9.74
CA GLN A 1086 -54.19 22.16 -8.42
C GLN A 1086 -53.76 23.64 -8.42
N LEU A 1087 -53.22 24.14 -9.54
CA LEU A 1087 -52.79 25.54 -9.67
C LEU A 1087 -53.89 26.47 -10.23
N GLY A 1088 -54.94 25.91 -10.83
CA GLY A 1088 -55.95 26.68 -11.57
C GLY A 1088 -55.46 27.14 -12.95
N GLU A 1089 -56.39 27.32 -13.90
CA GLU A 1089 -56.05 27.58 -15.31
C GLU A 1089 -55.29 28.90 -15.53
N ASP A 1090 -55.55 29.91 -14.69
CA ASP A 1090 -54.96 31.24 -14.83
C ASP A 1090 -53.48 31.29 -14.37
N GLU A 1091 -53.11 30.54 -13.34
CA GLU A 1091 -51.71 30.41 -12.90
C GLU A 1091 -50.94 29.44 -13.80
N TRP A 1092 -51.60 28.40 -14.29
CA TRP A 1092 -51.02 27.47 -15.27
C TRP A 1092 -50.58 28.20 -16.54
N GLN A 1093 -51.40 29.10 -17.08
CA GLN A 1093 -51.09 29.88 -18.28
C GLN A 1093 -49.95 30.89 -18.09
N ARG A 1094 -49.72 31.37 -16.85
CA ARG A 1094 -48.63 32.30 -16.52
C ARG A 1094 -47.26 31.64 -16.36
N LEU A 1095 -47.21 30.34 -16.07
CA LEU A 1095 -45.96 29.60 -15.89
C LEU A 1095 -45.29 29.30 -17.23
N SER A 1096 -43.95 29.45 -17.26
CA SER A 1096 -43.15 29.05 -18.40
C SER A 1096 -43.12 27.53 -18.56
N GLU A 1097 -42.88 27.04 -19.78
CA GLU A 1097 -42.84 25.60 -20.07
C GLU A 1097 -41.80 24.85 -19.23
N ARG A 1098 -40.67 25.51 -18.95
CA ARG A 1098 -39.60 25.01 -18.07
C ARG A 1098 -40.05 24.87 -16.61
N GLU A 1099 -40.88 25.78 -16.11
CA GLU A 1099 -41.44 25.72 -14.76
C GLU A 1099 -42.56 24.67 -14.64
N ARG A 1100 -43.36 24.49 -15.70
CA ARG A 1100 -44.36 23.41 -15.76
C ARG A 1100 -43.69 22.04 -15.71
N GLN A 1101 -42.59 21.85 -16.44
CA GLN A 1101 -41.80 20.62 -16.43
C GLN A 1101 -41.13 20.36 -15.06
N LEU A 1102 -40.56 21.38 -14.40
CA LEU A 1102 -39.98 21.25 -13.05
C LEU A 1102 -41.00 20.84 -12.00
N ARG A 1103 -42.21 21.42 -12.04
CA ARG A 1103 -43.28 21.04 -11.11
C ARG A 1103 -43.82 19.65 -11.40
N LEU A 1104 -43.96 19.28 -12.67
CA LEU A 1104 -44.31 17.92 -13.07
C LEU A 1104 -43.30 16.90 -12.53
N MET A 1105 -42.01 17.22 -12.64
CA MET A 1105 -40.93 16.37 -12.13
C MET A 1105 -41.00 16.19 -10.61
N LYS A 1106 -41.31 17.26 -9.85
CA LYS A 1106 -41.51 17.18 -8.41
C LYS A 1106 -42.65 16.23 -8.04
N MET A 1107 -43.77 16.31 -8.75
CA MET A 1107 -44.90 15.38 -8.60
C MET A 1107 -44.55 13.94 -9.01
N LYS A 1108 -43.74 13.74 -10.06
CA LYS A 1108 -43.24 12.40 -10.45
C LYS A 1108 -42.37 11.78 -9.34
N LEU A 1109 -41.50 12.57 -8.71
CA LEU A 1109 -40.64 12.12 -7.61
C LEU A 1109 -41.44 11.77 -6.35
N GLU A 1110 -42.41 12.59 -5.98
CA GLU A 1110 -43.31 12.31 -4.85
C GLU A 1110 -44.17 11.07 -5.12
N ALA A 1111 -44.71 10.91 -6.34
CA ALA A 1111 -45.45 9.70 -6.73
C ALA A 1111 -44.57 8.44 -6.67
N LYS A 1112 -43.32 8.48 -7.17
CA LYS A 1112 -42.38 7.34 -7.08
C LYS A 1112 -41.99 7.03 -5.64
N ARG A 1113 -41.79 8.05 -4.81
CA ARG A 1113 -41.50 7.87 -3.37
C ARG A 1113 -42.68 7.20 -2.66
N LEU A 1114 -43.90 7.67 -2.87
CA LEU A 1114 -45.11 7.11 -2.27
C LEU A 1114 -45.41 5.67 -2.76
N GLN A 1115 -45.06 5.34 -4.02
CA GLN A 1115 -45.11 3.96 -4.53
C GLN A 1115 -44.11 3.04 -3.81
N ARG A 1116 -42.86 3.47 -3.61
CA ARG A 1116 -41.85 2.68 -2.88
C ARG A 1116 -42.21 2.48 -1.41
N GLU A 1117 -42.85 3.49 -0.82
CA GLU A 1117 -43.33 3.45 0.57
C GLU A 1117 -44.69 2.73 0.71
N ASN A 1118 -45.28 2.25 -0.39
CA ASN A 1118 -46.57 1.54 -0.46
C ASN A 1118 -47.76 2.31 0.16
N LYS A 1119 -47.71 3.65 0.13
CA LYS A 1119 -48.74 4.55 0.70
C LYS A 1119 -49.75 4.96 -0.36
N LEU A 1120 -50.61 4.01 -0.73
CA LEU A 1120 -51.58 4.16 -1.82
C LEU A 1120 -52.62 5.27 -1.57
N ASP A 1121 -53.02 5.50 -0.33
CA ASP A 1121 -53.99 6.54 0.04
C ASP A 1121 -53.42 7.96 -0.11
N GLU A 1122 -52.14 8.14 0.16
CA GLU A 1122 -51.43 9.41 -0.01
C GLU A 1122 -51.17 9.69 -1.49
N LEU A 1123 -50.92 8.64 -2.28
CA LEU A 1123 -50.76 8.73 -3.73
C LEU A 1123 -52.09 9.10 -4.42
N ALA A 1124 -53.22 8.60 -3.94
CA ALA A 1124 -54.54 9.01 -4.39
C ALA A 1124 -54.84 10.49 -4.05
N ARG A 1125 -54.43 10.95 -2.85
CA ARG A 1125 -54.53 12.37 -2.46
C ARG A 1125 -53.65 13.29 -3.31
N LEU A 1126 -52.47 12.84 -3.74
CA LEU A 1126 -51.55 13.61 -4.59
C LEU A 1126 -52.19 14.00 -5.94
N LEU A 1127 -53.11 13.19 -6.45
CA LEU A 1127 -53.86 13.45 -7.69
C LEU A 1127 -55.13 14.31 -7.48
N GLY A 1128 -55.59 14.42 -6.23
CA GLY A 1128 -56.75 15.22 -5.82
C GLY A 1128 -58.11 14.57 -6.13
N ASP A 1129 -59.10 14.81 -5.27
CA ASP A 1129 -60.47 14.25 -5.37
C ASP A 1129 -61.23 14.64 -6.65
N GLY A 1130 -60.69 15.56 -7.46
CA GLY A 1130 -61.28 16.05 -8.71
C GLY A 1130 -61.10 15.16 -9.95
N PHE A 1131 -60.45 13.98 -9.83
CA PHE A 1131 -60.28 13.02 -10.93
C PHE A 1131 -61.40 11.96 -11.03
N ALA A 1132 -62.16 11.73 -9.96
CA ALA A 1132 -63.22 10.72 -9.96
C ALA A 1132 -64.36 11.05 -10.97
N ALA A 1133 -64.51 12.32 -11.34
CA ALA A 1133 -65.64 12.83 -12.11
C ALA A 1133 -65.33 13.24 -13.57
N ASP A 1134 -64.08 13.12 -14.06
CA ASP A 1134 -63.72 13.75 -15.33
C ASP A 1134 -63.99 12.87 -16.57
N VAL A 1135 -64.96 13.30 -17.38
CA VAL A 1135 -65.50 12.60 -18.57
C VAL A 1135 -64.49 12.52 -19.71
N ASN A 1136 -63.59 13.51 -19.83
CA ASN A 1136 -62.58 13.55 -20.89
C ASN A 1136 -61.47 12.51 -20.70
N LEU A 1137 -61.24 12.10 -19.45
CA LEU A 1137 -60.23 11.12 -19.09
C LEU A 1137 -60.68 9.68 -19.34
N ARG A 1138 -61.98 9.41 -19.18
CA ARG A 1138 -62.60 8.13 -19.58
C ARG A 1138 -62.54 7.93 -21.10
N LYS A 1139 -62.69 9.01 -21.88
CA LYS A 1139 -62.48 8.98 -23.34
C LYS A 1139 -61.02 8.71 -23.74
N LEU A 1140 -60.06 9.22 -22.98
CA LEU A 1140 -58.63 9.03 -23.28
C LEU A 1140 -58.12 7.62 -22.94
N LEU A 1141 -58.73 6.96 -21.94
CA LEU A 1141 -58.31 5.66 -21.42
C LEU A 1141 -58.88 4.42 -22.15
N GLY A 1142 -59.69 4.63 -23.18
CA GLY A 1142 -60.26 3.56 -24.00
C GLY A 1142 -61.23 2.67 -23.22
N GLU A 1143 -62.51 2.73 -23.55
CA GLU A 1143 -63.49 1.82 -22.98
C GLU A 1143 -63.37 0.41 -23.62
N ASN A 1144 -63.25 -0.60 -22.74
CA ASN A 1144 -63.75 -1.99 -22.87
C ASN A 1144 -62.90 -3.10 -23.55
N ARG A 1145 -61.91 -3.67 -22.83
CA ARG A 1145 -61.44 -5.06 -23.07
C ARG A 1145 -62.49 -6.10 -22.64
N GLU A 1146 -63.18 -5.87 -21.52
CA GLU A 1146 -64.17 -6.83 -20.99
C GLU A 1146 -65.41 -6.95 -21.87
N LYS A 1147 -65.89 -5.86 -22.52
CA LYS A 1147 -67.00 -5.96 -23.47
C LYS A 1147 -66.57 -6.52 -24.82
N TYR A 1148 -65.34 -6.27 -25.27
CA TYR A 1148 -64.79 -6.93 -26.47
C TYR A 1148 -64.66 -8.45 -26.26
N GLU A 1149 -64.20 -8.90 -25.09
CA GLU A 1149 -64.14 -10.32 -24.75
C GLU A 1149 -65.52 -10.96 -24.59
N GLN A 1150 -66.51 -10.25 -24.05
CA GLN A 1150 -67.89 -10.73 -23.98
C GLN A 1150 -68.55 -10.81 -25.37
N GLN A 1151 -68.39 -9.79 -26.21
CA GLN A 1151 -68.88 -9.82 -27.60
C GLN A 1151 -68.15 -10.86 -28.45
N LEU A 1152 -66.85 -11.08 -28.24
CA LEU A 1152 -66.09 -12.14 -28.90
C LEU A 1152 -66.54 -13.52 -28.43
N ARG A 1153 -66.83 -13.71 -27.14
CA ARG A 1153 -67.41 -14.97 -26.61
C ARG A 1153 -68.81 -15.22 -27.16
N GLU A 1154 -69.64 -14.19 -27.28
CA GLU A 1154 -70.99 -14.31 -27.83
C GLU A 1154 -70.97 -14.57 -29.34
N ARG A 1155 -70.06 -13.94 -30.09
CA ARG A 1155 -69.80 -14.22 -31.52
C ARG A 1155 -69.25 -15.63 -31.72
N LEU A 1156 -68.33 -16.10 -30.87
CA LEU A 1156 -67.82 -17.48 -30.89
C LEU A 1156 -68.90 -18.50 -30.52
N ALA A 1157 -69.79 -18.18 -29.58
CA ALA A 1157 -70.93 -19.02 -29.23
C ALA A 1157 -71.95 -19.10 -30.38
N ARG A 1158 -72.31 -17.97 -31.01
CA ARG A 1158 -73.20 -17.95 -32.18
C ARG A 1158 -72.58 -18.66 -33.39
N ARG A 1159 -71.26 -18.52 -33.61
CA ARG A 1159 -70.53 -19.24 -34.66
C ARG A 1159 -70.49 -20.75 -34.39
N ARG A 1160 -70.29 -21.17 -33.13
CA ARG A 1160 -70.38 -22.58 -32.71
C ARG A 1160 -71.79 -23.15 -32.87
N GLU A 1161 -72.82 -22.38 -32.57
CA GLU A 1161 -74.21 -22.81 -32.71
C GLU A 1161 -74.66 -22.89 -34.18
N ARG A 1162 -74.16 -22.01 -35.06
CA ARG A 1162 -74.37 -22.07 -36.51
C ARG A 1162 -73.58 -23.20 -37.18
N LEU A 1163 -72.34 -23.47 -36.73
CA LEU A 1163 -71.55 -24.64 -37.14
C LEU A 1163 -72.21 -25.96 -36.69
N ALA A 1164 -72.76 -26.02 -35.48
CA ALA A 1164 -73.54 -27.16 -35.00
C ALA A 1164 -74.85 -27.40 -35.79
N LYS A 1165 -75.36 -26.35 -36.47
CA LYS A 1165 -76.53 -26.39 -37.36
C LYS A 1165 -76.15 -26.50 -38.85
N GLY A 1166 -74.86 -26.55 -39.20
CA GLY A 1166 -74.35 -26.82 -40.55
C GLY A 1166 -74.48 -25.68 -41.57
N LEU A 1167 -74.60 -24.42 -41.14
CA LEU A 1167 -74.71 -23.25 -42.04
C LEU A 1167 -73.41 -22.40 -42.09
N PRO A 1168 -73.07 -21.76 -43.24
CA PRO A 1168 -71.89 -20.89 -43.36
C PRO A 1168 -72.00 -19.60 -42.53
N PRO A 1169 -70.88 -18.92 -42.20
CA PRO A 1169 -70.87 -17.65 -41.46
C PRO A 1169 -71.36 -16.49 -42.35
N ASP A 1170 -72.19 -15.60 -41.81
CA ASP A 1170 -72.62 -14.35 -42.48
C ASP A 1170 -71.70 -13.18 -42.08
N ASP A 1171 -71.48 -12.26 -43.03
CA ASP A 1171 -70.47 -11.19 -43.01
C ASP A 1171 -70.98 -9.79 -42.55
N ASP A 1172 -72.22 -9.64 -42.10
CA ASP A 1172 -72.78 -8.32 -41.77
C ASP A 1172 -73.09 -8.17 -40.26
N ASP A 1173 -72.19 -7.53 -39.49
CA ASP A 1173 -72.39 -7.15 -38.07
C ASP A 1173 -71.74 -5.78 -37.76
N GLU A 1174 -71.96 -4.77 -38.61
CA GLU A 1174 -71.71 -3.34 -38.27
C GLU A 1174 -73.01 -2.70 -37.81
N ASP A 1175 -73.11 -2.39 -36.51
CA ASP A 1175 -73.73 -1.16 -35.95
C ASP A 1175 -73.86 -1.31 -34.41
N LEU A 1176 -73.21 -0.41 -33.68
CA LEU A 1176 -73.28 -0.27 -32.22
C LEU A 1176 -73.47 1.21 -31.89
N ASP A 1177 -74.71 1.63 -31.70
CA ASP A 1177 -75.03 2.87 -31.02
C ASP A 1177 -75.92 2.58 -29.79
N ASP A 1178 -75.64 3.36 -28.75
CA ASP A 1178 -76.46 3.69 -27.57
C ASP A 1178 -76.35 2.91 -26.23
N ILE A 1179 -75.74 3.64 -25.28
CA ILE A 1179 -76.24 4.00 -23.92
C ILE A 1179 -75.67 3.27 -22.66
N GLU A 1180 -74.95 4.12 -21.90
CA GLU A 1180 -74.88 4.41 -20.44
C GLU A 1180 -74.71 3.36 -19.31
N SER A 1181 -73.81 3.76 -18.39
CA SER A 1181 -73.98 3.86 -16.92
C SER A 1181 -73.29 2.85 -15.97
N LEU A 1182 -72.28 3.39 -15.25
CA LEU A 1182 -71.82 3.21 -13.84
C LEU A 1182 -71.27 1.85 -13.34
N ASP A 1183 -70.04 1.86 -12.78
CA ASP A 1183 -69.83 2.07 -11.33
C ASP A 1183 -68.35 2.40 -11.01
N GLY A 1184 -68.13 3.17 -9.94
CA GLY A 1184 -66.85 3.80 -9.59
C GLY A 1184 -65.92 2.91 -8.75
N LYS A 1185 -64.79 2.49 -9.33
CA LYS A 1185 -63.60 2.02 -8.59
C LYS A 1185 -62.33 2.67 -9.14
N SER A 1186 -61.35 2.84 -8.26
CA SER A 1186 -60.14 3.65 -8.41
C SER A 1186 -59.43 3.46 -9.76
N LEU A 1187 -59.25 4.57 -10.46
CA LEU A 1187 -58.72 4.65 -11.84
C LEU A 1187 -57.27 4.14 -11.97
N LEU A 1188 -56.42 4.35 -10.96
CA LEU A 1188 -55.04 3.87 -10.96
C LEU A 1188 -54.97 2.35 -10.73
N GLU A 1189 -55.84 1.82 -9.88
CA GLU A 1189 -55.95 0.39 -9.61
C GLU A 1189 -56.41 -0.38 -10.86
N SER A 1190 -57.20 0.27 -11.72
CA SER A 1190 -57.61 -0.27 -13.02
C SER A 1190 -56.47 -0.27 -14.06
N LEU A 1191 -55.51 0.65 -13.94
CA LEU A 1191 -54.34 0.77 -14.81
C LEU A 1191 -53.24 -0.24 -14.43
N ASP A 1192 -52.99 -0.43 -13.13
CA ASP A 1192 -52.02 -1.41 -12.63
C ASP A 1192 -52.49 -2.86 -12.72
N ARG A 1193 -53.80 -3.13 -12.79
CA ARG A 1193 -54.33 -4.48 -13.11
C ARG A 1193 -54.39 -4.80 -14.61
N ARG A 1194 -54.24 -3.78 -15.47
CA ARG A 1194 -54.26 -3.93 -16.94
C ARG A 1194 -52.85 -4.16 -17.51
N TYR A 1195 -51.83 -3.71 -16.79
CA TYR A 1195 -50.42 -4.11 -16.95
C TYR A 1195 -50.22 -5.46 -16.24
#